data_AF-A0A4Y6Q208-F1
#
_entry.id   AF-A0A4Y6Q208-F1
#
_cell.length_a   1.000
_cell.length_b   1.000
_cell.length_c   1.000
_cell.angle_alpha   90.00
_cell.angle_beta   90.00
_cell.angle_gamma   90.00
#
_symmetry.space_group_name_H-M   'P 1'
#
loop_
_entity.id
_entity.type
_entity.pdbx_description
1 polymer ?
#
loop_
_entity_poly.entity_id
_entity_poly.type
_entity_poly.pdbx_seq_one_letter_code
_entity_poly.pdbx_strand_id
1 'polypeptide(L)'
;MRTHPSRLIWLCLLSTALLTTSCFEDNKPPEGLRQTQKAAGPTVVFNLDDWPFPDIPFPNDLATVADETSPTGRRINVSMLGATEAESKVRRYLNRATGFGVFMPFSVRFDAPLDLQRIIERHRERVPDFSDDVVYLINVDPDSPEYGTAELIDMGRGNFPITAAEPDGYFRNDPRSEGISLLVETYAEEDLDGDGELDPIEDTDDDGVWDKPNTLDDTQSPYAPGNLLDFYERETNTLLMRPVYPLAPETTYAVVLTSDLIGEDGNPVQSPFASINHTRQSEDLEPLAEILPQIAPDRFTKDLDNVQFAWTLTTGSPTRELEAVRAGLYGHGSLGWLGDDFPAEFKMLHNPSGEGDQKPLTFNLDRLIPLLAPVASEALGSGGDMNALEDAISEIDYMVSGSFISPYFLADSDGLADAGADATLKVTNPGDDDETFDIDIAAGTARVRPGEVTFHCAVPAEQEGRKPPYPTIIYSHAIGSTRLEMIAFAGHMAKFGLATCTIDAAGHGLSIPAGIGNTLDRIAQNLNMPLLPDVLQHDRARDLDNDGEVETGEDYFVSDLLHSRDMMRQTTIDQMQLIRILRSFDGQSRWENTIDEEDPRIADKREFVAGWDQNGDGKGEIRGDFNGDGVVDFGGDQPYVAWGTSLGGLQTGILAGIEPTIRAAASNAGGGGLGDIATRTDIRNVQVGALLPMFGPLLSGTAQTDDEGNITGAMRLEWILPSGIDDRYVPFGTIEGVENGDMIVLRNLVRETREHIPEEERHAVVHVRNGRFRVGLAADADSAMTRRAKLGFDPSLDLVDDVMGCREEAVCGEEECADGSYCAPDGSCQPRSECRPNFDPSQLSEEDAKRFARHVADNPTEFGDALVIEIRAADGTLKKTIDTFPKDLIFENILYPKGAPLAALHLGWGLKRQTPRFRKFMAVSQMLLEVADPAVYAQHYFDKPLSYPYERGSYKSGWTNMLVVGTLGDQTVPINTGISLARAAGILDSFIEVDEYGTTENQFLVENYVYEGLWWLDRFPEYPNTLFDPDDLDLGQFISPRQPDNTDPNPDAEHPLRAQIETDHGISALRLPYLNTHGEHTFNVPRTDRGFGIATFMTNQVGWYLANYGQQMSDNPCMESLFMEECEFFDAESFARPELRTSD
;
A
#
# COMPACT_ATOMS: atom_id res chain seq x y z
N MET A 1 -61.23 -22.67 -55.47
CA MET A 1 -62.07 -21.93 -56.45
C MET A 1 -62.25 -20.50 -55.94
N ARG A 2 -61.91 -19.51 -56.78
CA ARG A 2 -62.40 -18.10 -56.80
C ARG A 2 -62.19 -17.24 -55.53
N THR A 3 -61.14 -16.40 -55.50
CA THR A 3 -61.09 -14.96 -55.92
C THR A 3 -61.85 -13.99 -55.01
N HIS A 4 -61.15 -13.12 -54.26
CA HIS A 4 -61.04 -11.67 -54.54
C HIS A 4 -60.18 -10.91 -53.47
N PRO A 5 -59.60 -9.74 -53.82
CA PRO A 5 -58.49 -9.08 -53.14
C PRO A 5 -58.92 -7.89 -52.26
N SER A 6 -58.33 -7.72 -51.07
CA SER A 6 -58.55 -6.50 -50.25
C SER A 6 -57.59 -6.29 -49.06
N ARG A 7 -56.37 -6.82 -49.05
CA ARG A 7 -55.46 -6.67 -47.87
C ARG A 7 -54.11 -5.99 -48.08
N LEU A 8 -53.68 -5.70 -49.31
CA LEU A 8 -52.35 -5.11 -49.52
C LEU A 8 -52.26 -3.59 -49.27
N ILE A 9 -53.39 -2.86 -49.21
CA ILE A 9 -53.37 -1.40 -49.04
C ILE A 9 -53.45 -0.98 -47.56
N TRP A 10 -53.94 -1.84 -46.67
CA TRP A 10 -53.94 -1.58 -45.22
C TRP A 10 -52.61 -1.90 -44.53
N LEU A 11 -51.79 -2.79 -45.10
CA LEU A 11 -50.47 -3.10 -44.55
C LEU A 11 -49.41 -2.03 -44.83
N CYS A 12 -49.51 -1.27 -45.94
CA CYS A 12 -48.59 -0.16 -46.20
C CYS A 12 -48.89 1.11 -45.39
N LEU A 13 -50.13 1.29 -44.90
CA LEU A 13 -50.51 2.43 -44.06
C LEU A 13 -50.28 2.19 -42.56
N LEU A 14 -50.24 0.94 -42.09
CA LEU A 14 -49.81 0.63 -40.73
C LEU A 14 -48.27 0.59 -40.59
N SER A 15 -47.53 0.25 -41.64
CA SER A 15 -46.05 0.24 -41.61
C SER A 15 -45.44 1.63 -41.79
N THR A 16 -46.17 2.63 -42.29
CA THR A 16 -45.73 4.03 -42.32
C THR A 16 -46.15 4.84 -41.09
N ALA A 17 -47.08 4.33 -40.26
CA ALA A 17 -47.44 4.95 -38.98
C ALA A 17 -46.61 4.43 -37.79
N LEU A 18 -45.94 3.29 -37.93
CA LEU A 18 -45.03 2.73 -36.90
C LEU A 18 -43.55 3.05 -37.12
N LEU A 19 -43.22 3.86 -38.14
CA LEU A 19 -41.86 4.35 -38.42
C LEU A 19 -41.68 5.85 -38.10
N THR A 20 -42.60 6.45 -37.33
CA THR A 20 -42.52 7.88 -36.92
C THR A 20 -42.56 8.09 -35.41
N THR A 21 -42.43 7.02 -34.61
CA THR A 21 -42.08 7.10 -33.18
C THR A 21 -40.60 6.76 -32.99
N SER A 22 -39.74 7.21 -33.91
CA SER A 22 -38.35 7.48 -33.56
C SER A 22 -38.37 8.77 -32.75
N CYS A 23 -37.84 8.74 -31.52
CA CYS A 23 -37.67 9.89 -30.65
C CYS A 23 -37.18 11.10 -31.44
N PHE A 24 -38.06 12.07 -31.70
CA PHE A 24 -37.61 13.44 -31.82
C PHE A 24 -37.31 13.85 -30.39
N GLU A 25 -36.04 13.83 -30.01
CA GLU A 25 -35.59 14.72 -28.93
C GLU A 25 -36.14 16.11 -29.27
N ASP A 26 -36.94 16.65 -28.36
CA ASP A 26 -37.40 18.02 -28.45
C ASP A 26 -36.13 18.87 -28.50
N ASN A 27 -35.83 19.50 -29.65
CA ASN A 27 -34.63 20.34 -29.89
C ASN A 27 -34.62 21.63 -29.04
N LYS A 28 -35.16 21.57 -27.83
CA LYS A 28 -35.08 22.62 -26.83
C LYS A 28 -33.63 22.68 -26.33
N PRO A 29 -33.08 23.87 -26.07
CA PRO A 29 -31.81 23.98 -25.38
C PRO A 29 -31.89 23.20 -24.06
N PRO A 30 -30.86 22.44 -23.67
CA PRO A 30 -30.85 21.78 -22.37
C PRO A 30 -30.97 22.84 -21.28
N GLU A 31 -31.96 22.68 -20.40
CA GLU A 31 -32.23 23.57 -19.27
C GLU A 31 -31.61 22.95 -18.02
N GLY A 32 -30.92 23.77 -17.19
CA GLY A 32 -30.46 23.31 -15.88
C GLY A 32 -31.62 23.22 -14.88
N LEU A 33 -31.41 22.55 -13.74
CA LEU A 33 -32.45 22.27 -12.74
C LEU A 33 -33.17 23.53 -12.24
N ARG A 34 -32.39 24.58 -11.99
CA ARG A 34 -32.86 25.87 -11.48
C ARG A 34 -31.90 26.95 -11.93
N GLN A 35 -32.41 28.14 -12.24
CA GLN A 35 -31.57 29.32 -12.47
C GLN A 35 -30.82 29.69 -11.18
N THR A 36 -29.54 30.01 -11.30
CA THR A 36 -28.75 30.47 -10.16
C THR A 36 -29.29 31.78 -9.63
N GLN A 37 -29.34 31.93 -8.31
CA GLN A 37 -29.56 33.24 -7.69
C GLN A 37 -28.21 33.93 -7.59
N LYS A 38 -27.99 34.97 -8.41
CA LYS A 38 -26.73 35.73 -8.35
C LYS A 38 -26.55 36.36 -6.97
N ALA A 39 -25.59 35.86 -6.21
CA ALA A 39 -25.11 36.46 -4.98
C ALA A 39 -23.85 37.31 -5.28
N ALA A 40 -23.16 37.79 -4.24
CA ALA A 40 -21.84 38.43 -4.36
C ALA A 40 -20.71 37.57 -3.75
N GLY A 41 -21.03 36.38 -3.22
CA GLY A 41 -20.09 35.50 -2.52
C GLY A 41 -19.19 34.68 -3.45
N PRO A 42 -18.36 33.79 -2.87
CA PRO A 42 -17.36 33.02 -3.61
C PRO A 42 -17.95 32.17 -4.74
N THR A 43 -17.36 32.22 -5.92
CA THR A 43 -17.79 31.45 -7.08
C THR A 43 -16.96 30.17 -7.18
N VAL A 44 -17.62 29.04 -7.43
CA VAL A 44 -16.94 27.78 -7.73
C VAL A 44 -16.07 27.96 -8.98
N VAL A 45 -14.79 27.58 -8.88
CA VAL A 45 -13.89 27.59 -10.03
C VAL A 45 -14.21 26.42 -10.95
N PHE A 46 -14.25 26.69 -12.26
CA PHE A 46 -14.56 25.69 -13.26
C PHE A 46 -13.78 25.94 -14.56
N ASN A 47 -12.67 25.21 -14.74
CA ASN A 47 -11.82 25.25 -15.92
C ASN A 47 -11.52 23.83 -16.43
N LEU A 48 -12.14 23.42 -17.53
CA LEU A 48 -11.91 22.11 -18.13
C LEU A 48 -10.59 22.00 -18.91
N ASP A 49 -9.99 23.14 -19.26
CA ASP A 49 -8.79 23.22 -20.10
C ASP A 49 -7.51 23.46 -19.26
N ASP A 50 -7.60 23.33 -17.93
CA ASP A 50 -6.47 23.52 -17.02
C ASP A 50 -5.40 22.42 -17.17
N TRP A 51 -4.13 22.79 -16.98
CA TRP A 51 -3.00 21.87 -17.01
C TRP A 51 -2.53 21.56 -15.57
N PRO A 52 -2.16 20.32 -15.24
CA PRO A 52 -2.15 19.11 -16.07
C PRO A 52 -3.46 18.30 -16.03
N PHE A 53 -4.40 18.70 -15.17
CA PHE A 53 -5.75 18.16 -15.03
C PHE A 53 -6.76 19.31 -14.92
N PRO A 54 -8.02 19.12 -15.34
CA PRO A 54 -9.08 20.09 -15.16
C PRO A 54 -9.18 20.62 -13.73
N ASP A 55 -9.45 21.92 -13.60
CA ASP A 55 -9.73 22.55 -12.33
C ASP A 55 -11.23 22.80 -12.18
N ILE A 56 -11.91 21.73 -11.81
CA ILE A 56 -13.34 21.65 -11.57
C ILE A 56 -13.56 20.99 -10.20
N PRO A 57 -14.76 21.09 -9.59
CA PRO A 57 -15.14 20.21 -8.49
C PRO A 57 -14.84 18.76 -8.90
N PHE A 58 -14.10 18.02 -8.07
CA PHE A 58 -13.56 16.71 -8.42
C PHE A 58 -13.75 15.72 -7.26
N PRO A 59 -14.10 14.45 -7.52
CA PRO A 59 -14.51 13.85 -8.81
C PRO A 59 -15.80 14.44 -9.40
N ASN A 60 -15.98 14.31 -10.72
CA ASN A 60 -17.12 14.85 -11.46
C ASN A 60 -17.34 14.18 -12.82
N ASP A 61 -18.57 13.76 -13.12
CA ASP A 61 -18.91 13.03 -14.34
C ASP A 61 -18.70 13.82 -15.64
N LEU A 62 -18.48 15.13 -15.58
CA LEU A 62 -18.06 15.90 -16.74
C LEU A 62 -16.63 15.53 -17.21
N ALA A 63 -15.83 14.95 -16.32
CA ALA A 63 -14.53 14.35 -16.62
C ALA A 63 -14.65 12.86 -17.02
N THR A 64 -15.83 12.41 -17.46
CA THR A 64 -16.07 11.07 -18.02
C THR A 64 -16.56 11.14 -19.46
N VAL A 65 -16.47 10.00 -20.15
CA VAL A 65 -17.10 9.73 -21.45
C VAL A 65 -18.06 8.56 -21.32
N ALA A 66 -19.15 8.59 -22.09
CA ALA A 66 -20.09 7.48 -22.15
C ALA A 66 -19.48 6.27 -22.87
N ASP A 67 -19.62 5.09 -22.29
CA ASP A 67 -19.19 3.81 -22.84
C ASP A 67 -20.13 2.69 -22.37
N GLU A 68 -20.97 2.18 -23.28
CA GLU A 68 -21.93 1.10 -23.01
C GLU A 68 -21.27 -0.24 -22.64
N THR A 69 -19.96 -0.39 -22.88
CA THR A 69 -19.19 -1.58 -22.47
C THR A 69 -18.68 -1.50 -21.04
N SER A 70 -18.69 -0.30 -20.44
CA SER A 70 -18.39 -0.11 -19.02
C SER A 70 -19.60 -0.50 -18.16
N PRO A 71 -19.41 -1.15 -17.01
CA PRO A 71 -20.52 -1.53 -16.14
C PRO A 71 -21.35 -0.35 -15.62
N THR A 72 -20.75 0.84 -15.52
CA THR A 72 -21.42 2.08 -15.12
C THR A 72 -21.95 2.89 -16.31
N GLY A 73 -21.73 2.43 -17.54
CA GLY A 73 -21.97 3.21 -18.75
C GLY A 73 -20.96 4.36 -18.97
N ARG A 74 -19.92 4.49 -18.15
CA ARG A 74 -18.94 5.59 -18.19
C ARG A 74 -17.50 5.10 -18.08
N ARG A 75 -16.56 5.88 -18.64
CA ARG A 75 -15.13 5.79 -18.32
C ARG A 75 -14.56 7.15 -18.00
N ILE A 76 -13.57 7.19 -17.13
CA ILE A 76 -12.79 8.40 -16.88
C ILE A 76 -12.18 8.89 -18.19
N ASN A 77 -12.13 10.21 -18.37
CA ASN A 77 -11.63 10.86 -19.56
C ASN A 77 -10.60 11.92 -19.19
N VAL A 78 -9.33 11.51 -19.15
CA VAL A 78 -8.19 12.39 -18.87
C VAL A 78 -7.23 12.40 -20.05
N SER A 79 -6.52 13.52 -20.25
CA SER A 79 -5.46 13.59 -21.26
C SER A 79 -4.44 12.48 -21.02
N MET A 80 -4.13 11.70 -22.07
CA MET A 80 -3.10 10.67 -22.04
C MET A 80 -1.67 11.25 -22.13
N LEU A 81 -1.54 12.56 -22.38
CA LEU A 81 -0.24 13.23 -22.43
C LEU A 81 0.24 13.52 -21.00
N GLY A 82 1.29 12.83 -20.56
CA GLY A 82 1.97 13.07 -19.29
C GLY A 82 3.23 13.91 -19.44
N ALA A 83 3.78 14.32 -18.29
CA ALA A 83 5.04 15.03 -18.18
C ALA A 83 6.25 14.07 -18.32
N THR A 84 6.04 12.78 -18.02
CA THR A 84 6.93 11.63 -18.25
C THR A 84 6.18 10.50 -18.97
N GLU A 85 6.85 9.43 -19.40
CA GLU A 85 6.19 8.23 -19.91
C GLU A 85 5.51 7.47 -18.77
N ALA A 86 6.09 7.42 -17.57
CA ALA A 86 5.44 6.85 -16.39
C ALA A 86 4.09 7.51 -16.06
N GLU A 87 4.03 8.85 -16.07
CA GLU A 87 2.75 9.55 -15.89
C GLU A 87 1.77 9.25 -17.04
N SER A 88 2.28 9.11 -18.27
CA SER A 88 1.46 8.74 -19.43
C SER A 88 0.89 7.33 -19.31
N LYS A 89 1.65 6.36 -18.76
CA LYS A 89 1.19 4.99 -18.43
C LYS A 89 0.01 5.05 -17.46
N VAL A 90 0.13 5.79 -16.37
CA VAL A 90 -0.93 5.97 -15.37
C VAL A 90 -2.17 6.63 -15.98
N ARG A 91 -2.01 7.70 -16.77
CA ARG A 91 -3.13 8.36 -17.46
C ARG A 91 -3.85 7.43 -18.44
N ARG A 92 -3.13 6.58 -19.17
CA ARG A 92 -3.74 5.56 -20.04
C ARG A 92 -4.56 4.55 -19.25
N TYR A 93 -4.08 4.14 -18.08
CA TYR A 93 -4.83 3.25 -17.19
C TYR A 93 -6.07 3.93 -16.62
N LEU A 94 -5.99 5.18 -16.16
CA LEU A 94 -7.15 5.94 -15.66
C LEU A 94 -8.29 5.95 -16.68
N ASN A 95 -8.00 6.12 -17.98
CA ASN A 95 -9.01 6.08 -19.04
C ASN A 95 -9.70 4.70 -19.23
N ARG A 96 -9.20 3.63 -18.59
CA ARG A 96 -9.86 2.32 -18.51
C ARG A 96 -10.77 2.20 -17.29
N ALA A 97 -10.60 3.03 -16.26
CA ALA A 97 -11.39 2.96 -15.04
C ALA A 97 -12.89 3.16 -15.34
N THR A 98 -13.71 2.34 -14.70
CA THR A 98 -15.17 2.29 -14.91
C THR A 98 -15.92 3.38 -14.14
N GLY A 99 -15.24 4.17 -13.32
CA GLY A 99 -15.82 5.25 -12.53
C GLY A 99 -14.76 5.81 -11.58
N PHE A 100 -15.16 6.71 -10.69
CA PHE A 100 -14.28 7.28 -9.66
C PHE A 100 -14.12 6.33 -8.47
N GLY A 101 -13.14 6.61 -7.61
CA GLY A 101 -12.95 5.87 -6.38
C GLY A 101 -14.14 5.97 -5.42
N VAL A 102 -14.38 4.92 -4.64
CA VAL A 102 -15.38 4.84 -3.58
C VAL A 102 -14.89 5.43 -2.25
N PHE A 103 -13.57 5.61 -2.07
CA PHE A 103 -12.97 6.11 -0.82
C PHE A 103 -12.03 7.31 -1.02
N MET A 104 -11.93 7.81 -2.25
CA MET A 104 -11.10 8.96 -2.61
C MET A 104 -11.63 10.28 -2.03
N PRO A 105 -10.76 11.27 -1.78
CA PRO A 105 -11.20 12.60 -1.35
C PRO A 105 -11.88 13.38 -2.48
N PHE A 106 -12.77 14.30 -2.10
CA PHE A 106 -13.39 15.30 -2.95
C PHE A 106 -12.75 16.66 -2.73
N SER A 107 -12.74 17.49 -3.77
CA SER A 107 -12.24 18.86 -3.69
C SER A 107 -13.09 19.82 -4.52
N VAL A 108 -13.27 21.05 -4.00
CA VAL A 108 -13.90 22.14 -4.74
C VAL A 108 -13.21 23.47 -4.41
N ARG A 109 -12.73 24.14 -5.45
CA ARG A 109 -12.05 25.43 -5.35
C ARG A 109 -13.00 26.60 -5.53
N PHE A 110 -12.75 27.69 -4.82
CA PHE A 110 -13.48 28.95 -4.94
C PHE A 110 -12.56 30.11 -5.32
N ASP A 111 -13.10 31.15 -5.94
CA ASP A 111 -12.36 32.36 -6.30
C ASP A 111 -12.14 33.34 -5.12
N ALA A 112 -12.69 33.02 -3.95
CA ALA A 112 -12.59 33.79 -2.71
C ALA A 112 -12.72 32.87 -1.48
N PRO A 113 -12.21 33.29 -0.30
CA PRO A 113 -12.19 32.45 0.89
C PRO A 113 -13.57 32.18 1.51
N LEU A 114 -13.71 31.00 2.12
CA LEU A 114 -14.90 30.56 2.86
C LEU A 114 -14.85 30.93 4.35
N ASP A 115 -16.02 31.16 4.95
CA ASP A 115 -16.14 31.23 6.42
C ASP A 115 -16.04 29.81 7.02
N LEU A 116 -14.84 29.45 7.48
CA LEU A 116 -14.56 28.12 8.02
C LEU A 116 -15.29 27.84 9.33
N GLN A 117 -15.57 28.87 10.14
CA GLN A 117 -16.31 28.69 11.39
C GLN A 117 -17.75 28.23 11.11
N ARG A 118 -18.34 28.72 10.02
CA ARG A 118 -19.67 28.28 9.57
C ARG A 118 -19.73 26.79 9.24
N ILE A 119 -18.66 26.26 8.65
CA ILE A 119 -18.51 24.83 8.32
C ILE A 119 -18.34 24.02 9.61
N ILE A 120 -17.43 24.46 10.49
CA ILE A 120 -17.16 23.82 11.79
C ILE A 120 -18.43 23.65 12.62
N GLU A 121 -19.27 24.69 12.70
CA GLU A 121 -20.53 24.68 13.45
C GLU A 121 -21.59 23.69 12.93
N ARG A 122 -21.44 23.18 11.70
CA ARG A 122 -22.45 22.37 10.98
C ARG A 122 -22.00 20.98 10.60
N HIS A 123 -20.72 20.66 10.77
CA HIS A 123 -20.15 19.37 10.35
C HIS A 123 -19.32 18.70 11.43
N ARG A 124 -19.00 19.41 12.54
CA ARG A 124 -18.16 18.91 13.63
C ARG A 124 -18.92 18.74 14.94
N GLU A 125 -20.24 18.62 14.86
CA GLU A 125 -21.06 18.16 15.97
C GLU A 125 -20.61 16.77 16.46
N ARG A 126 -20.67 16.56 17.78
CA ARG A 126 -20.23 15.30 18.42
C ARG A 126 -20.98 14.08 17.89
N VAL A 127 -22.23 14.26 17.50
CA VAL A 127 -23.09 13.25 16.87
C VAL A 127 -23.60 13.83 15.54
N PRO A 128 -23.26 13.25 14.38
CA PRO A 128 -23.63 13.79 13.08
C PRO A 128 -25.14 14.05 12.93
N ASP A 129 -25.48 15.19 12.33
CA ASP A 129 -26.87 15.54 12.00
C ASP A 129 -26.96 16.26 10.65
N PHE A 130 -27.47 15.55 9.64
CA PHE A 130 -27.65 16.06 8.29
C PHE A 130 -28.68 17.21 8.17
N SER A 131 -29.38 17.62 9.23
CA SER A 131 -30.47 18.60 9.12
C SER A 131 -30.01 20.03 8.77
N ASP A 132 -28.76 20.40 9.08
CA ASP A 132 -28.20 21.75 8.89
C ASP A 132 -26.86 21.79 8.11
N ASP A 133 -26.46 20.71 7.44
CA ASP A 133 -25.17 20.60 6.75
C ASP A 133 -24.96 21.62 5.63
N VAL A 134 -23.79 22.25 5.54
CA VAL A 134 -23.49 23.14 4.40
C VAL A 134 -23.25 22.43 3.06
N VAL A 135 -22.83 21.15 3.10
CA VAL A 135 -22.59 20.29 1.93
C VAL A 135 -23.23 18.92 2.17
N TYR A 136 -23.86 18.36 1.13
CA TYR A 136 -24.41 17.00 1.16
C TYR A 136 -23.79 16.13 0.07
N LEU A 137 -23.58 14.86 0.37
CA LEU A 137 -23.30 13.80 -0.61
C LEU A 137 -24.50 12.83 -0.61
N ILE A 138 -25.25 12.79 -1.71
CA ILE A 138 -26.54 12.09 -1.79
C ILE A 138 -26.48 10.99 -2.83
N ASN A 139 -26.91 9.78 -2.47
CA ASN A 139 -27.12 8.71 -3.43
C ASN A 139 -28.35 9.03 -4.30
N VAL A 140 -28.12 9.30 -5.59
CA VAL A 140 -29.17 9.66 -6.56
C VAL A 140 -29.38 8.57 -7.61
N ASP A 141 -28.78 7.39 -7.41
CA ASP A 141 -28.87 6.28 -8.33
C ASP A 141 -30.14 5.44 -8.08
N PRO A 142 -31.14 5.46 -8.98
CA PRO A 142 -32.39 4.75 -8.76
C PRO A 142 -32.25 3.23 -8.70
N ASP A 143 -31.14 2.67 -9.22
CA ASP A 143 -30.86 1.24 -9.18
C ASP A 143 -30.12 0.83 -7.89
N SER A 144 -29.65 1.80 -7.09
CA SER A 144 -28.98 1.53 -5.81
C SER A 144 -29.99 1.15 -4.72
N PRO A 145 -29.68 0.15 -3.87
CA PRO A 145 -30.52 -0.19 -2.71
C PRO A 145 -30.59 0.95 -1.68
N GLU A 146 -29.63 1.88 -1.71
CA GLU A 146 -29.51 3.01 -0.80
C GLU A 146 -29.96 4.33 -1.46
N TYR A 147 -30.73 4.26 -2.54
CA TYR A 147 -31.26 5.45 -3.22
C TYR A 147 -31.93 6.43 -2.24
N GLY A 148 -31.46 7.68 -2.26
CA GLY A 148 -31.97 8.76 -1.43
C GLY A 148 -31.31 8.91 -0.06
N THR A 149 -30.30 8.12 0.28
CA THR A 149 -29.50 8.32 1.52
C THR A 149 -28.52 9.49 1.39
N ALA A 150 -28.22 10.11 2.53
CA ALA A 150 -27.11 11.05 2.66
C ALA A 150 -25.91 10.32 3.26
N GLU A 151 -24.74 10.51 2.67
CA GLU A 151 -23.48 9.93 3.11
C GLU A 151 -22.72 10.89 4.01
N LEU A 152 -22.11 10.35 5.08
CA LEU A 152 -21.32 11.16 6.00
C LEU A 152 -19.98 11.54 5.37
N ILE A 153 -19.69 12.84 5.36
CA ILE A 153 -18.44 13.42 4.87
C ILE A 153 -17.64 14.02 6.03
N ASP A 154 -16.33 13.81 6.01
CA ASP A 154 -15.42 14.49 6.91
C ASP A 154 -15.03 15.85 6.32
N MET A 155 -15.32 16.90 7.08
CA MET A 155 -14.82 18.27 6.86
C MET A 155 -14.10 18.78 8.12
N GLY A 156 -13.09 18.02 8.52
CA GLY A 156 -12.20 18.25 9.64
C GLY A 156 -12.78 17.77 10.96
N ARG A 157 -13.53 16.66 10.93
CA ARG A 157 -13.97 15.99 12.16
C ARG A 157 -12.81 15.22 12.82
N GLY A 158 -11.67 15.09 12.13
CA GLY A 158 -10.45 14.47 12.66
C GLY A 158 -10.33 12.98 12.32
N ASN A 159 -11.14 12.44 11.41
CA ASN A 159 -11.00 11.04 10.97
C ASN A 159 -9.76 10.79 10.11
N PHE A 160 -9.23 11.84 9.48
CA PHE A 160 -8.13 11.77 8.51
C PHE A 160 -7.03 12.79 8.86
N PRO A 161 -6.39 12.68 10.04
CA PRO A 161 -5.31 13.59 10.40
C PRO A 161 -4.18 13.53 9.36
N ILE A 162 -3.49 14.66 9.15
CA ILE A 162 -2.44 14.80 8.12
C ILE A 162 -1.06 15.15 8.70
N THR A 163 -0.94 15.12 10.04
CA THR A 163 0.29 15.41 10.75
C THR A 163 1.24 14.21 10.64
N ALA A 164 2.45 14.46 10.13
CA ALA A 164 3.51 13.47 9.98
C ALA A 164 4.21 13.19 11.32
N ALA A 165 4.58 11.94 11.55
CA ALA A 165 5.35 11.53 12.73
C ALA A 165 6.80 12.02 12.70
N GLU A 166 7.40 12.04 11.50
CA GLU A 166 8.79 12.45 11.24
C GLU A 166 8.83 13.58 10.20
N PRO A 167 8.68 14.86 10.63
CA PRO A 167 8.73 16.04 9.76
C PRO A 167 9.98 16.15 8.87
N ASP A 168 11.12 15.65 9.34
CA ASP A 168 12.42 15.72 8.67
C ASP A 168 12.77 14.49 7.81
N GLY A 169 11.83 13.57 7.60
CA GLY A 169 12.04 12.31 6.87
C GLY A 169 12.24 12.44 5.35
N TYR A 170 11.93 13.59 4.74
CA TYR A 170 11.84 13.74 3.28
C TYR A 170 13.14 14.15 2.57
N PHE A 171 14.25 13.46 2.87
CA PHE A 171 15.59 13.56 2.23
C PHE A 171 16.41 14.83 2.48
N ARG A 172 17.73 14.69 2.32
CA ARG A 172 18.71 15.77 2.55
C ARG A 172 18.39 17.04 1.78
N ASN A 173 18.62 18.19 2.44
CA ASN A 173 18.42 19.54 1.90
C ASN A 173 16.96 19.83 1.50
N ASP A 174 15.99 19.19 2.17
CA ASP A 174 14.59 19.60 2.08
C ASP A 174 14.41 21.04 2.61
N PRO A 175 13.88 21.99 1.81
CA PRO A 175 13.57 23.34 2.30
C PRO A 175 12.51 23.36 3.41
N ARG A 176 11.76 22.27 3.58
CA ARG A 176 10.65 22.14 4.52
C ARG A 176 10.92 21.06 5.58
N SER A 177 12.18 20.82 5.93
CA SER A 177 12.58 19.77 6.90
C SER A 177 11.99 19.92 8.31
N GLU A 178 11.47 21.09 8.66
CA GLU A 178 10.76 21.34 9.94
C GLU A 178 9.23 21.30 9.78
N GLY A 179 8.73 21.12 8.56
CA GLY A 179 7.30 21.12 8.23
C GLY A 179 6.63 19.80 8.58
N ILE A 180 5.46 19.86 9.20
CA ILE A 180 4.82 18.69 9.86
C ILE A 180 3.77 18.00 9.01
N SER A 181 3.65 18.37 7.74
CA SER A 181 2.72 17.76 6.80
C SER A 181 3.36 17.59 5.44
N LEU A 182 3.07 16.46 4.82
CA LEU A 182 3.42 16.19 3.43
C LEU A 182 2.49 16.92 2.44
N LEU A 183 1.24 17.20 2.85
CA LEU A 183 0.17 17.64 1.96
C LEU A 183 -0.04 19.15 1.92
N VAL A 184 0.13 19.87 3.03
CA VAL A 184 -0.18 21.30 3.16
C VAL A 184 0.96 22.08 3.79
N GLU A 185 1.05 23.37 3.50
CA GLU A 185 2.08 24.23 4.06
C GLU A 185 1.90 24.42 5.58
N THR A 186 3.00 24.36 6.33
CA THR A 186 3.08 24.55 7.79
C THR A 186 4.20 25.49 8.21
N TYR A 187 5.01 25.94 7.25
CA TYR A 187 6.06 26.93 7.36
C TYR A 187 5.54 28.31 6.94
N ALA A 188 6.18 29.37 7.44
CA ALA A 188 5.83 30.74 7.12
C ALA A 188 7.03 31.44 6.47
N GLU A 189 6.80 32.05 5.31
CA GLU A 189 7.79 32.92 4.69
C GLU A 189 7.65 34.35 5.23
N GLU A 190 8.76 35.08 5.24
CA GLU A 190 8.83 36.45 5.75
C GLU A 190 9.31 37.42 4.67
N ASP A 191 8.62 38.57 4.58
CA ASP A 191 9.04 39.73 3.78
C ASP A 191 10.22 40.41 4.51
N LEU A 192 11.43 40.04 4.08
CA LEU A 192 12.69 40.38 4.71
C LEU A 192 13.04 41.86 4.52
N ASP A 193 12.59 42.48 3.43
CA ASP A 193 12.92 43.86 3.08
C ASP A 193 11.75 44.85 3.22
N GLY A 194 10.52 44.33 3.36
CA GLY A 194 9.30 45.06 3.66
C GLY A 194 8.65 45.72 2.44
N ASP A 195 8.98 45.29 1.22
CA ASP A 195 8.46 45.88 -0.02
C ASP A 195 7.16 45.22 -0.54
N GLY A 196 6.82 44.04 -0.01
CA GLY A 196 5.64 43.25 -0.34
C GLY A 196 5.69 42.52 -1.68
N GLU A 197 6.85 42.45 -2.32
CA GLU A 197 7.13 41.57 -3.46
C GLU A 197 7.79 40.27 -2.93
N LEU A 198 7.49 39.10 -3.53
CA LEU A 198 8.15 37.85 -3.13
C LEU A 198 9.53 37.79 -3.81
N ASP A 199 10.58 38.11 -3.05
CA ASP A 199 11.94 38.02 -3.58
C ASP A 199 12.42 36.56 -3.65
N PRO A 200 13.33 36.21 -4.58
CA PRO A 200 13.86 34.85 -4.66
C PRO A 200 14.53 34.34 -3.38
N ILE A 201 15.01 35.21 -2.49
CA ILE A 201 15.59 34.79 -1.22
C ILE A 201 14.53 34.46 -0.16
N GLU A 202 13.33 35.00 -0.32
CA GLU A 202 12.17 34.87 0.57
C GLU A 202 11.32 33.66 0.22
N ASP A 203 11.20 33.34 -1.07
CA ASP A 203 10.65 32.09 -1.60
C ASP A 203 11.62 30.94 -1.29
N THR A 204 11.44 30.30 -0.15
CA THR A 204 12.40 29.35 0.43
C THR A 204 12.37 27.97 -0.22
N ASP A 205 11.30 27.61 -0.94
CA ASP A 205 11.18 26.36 -1.71
C ASP A 205 11.03 26.52 -3.25
N ASP A 206 11.18 27.77 -3.71
CA ASP A 206 11.26 28.17 -5.12
C ASP A 206 9.99 27.81 -5.92
N ASP A 207 8.82 27.89 -5.29
CA ASP A 207 7.52 27.58 -5.92
C ASP A 207 6.76 28.82 -6.44
N GLY A 208 7.22 30.03 -6.06
CA GLY A 208 6.67 31.30 -6.48
C GLY A 208 5.41 31.75 -5.71
N VAL A 209 5.10 31.12 -4.58
CA VAL A 209 3.94 31.41 -3.73
C VAL A 209 4.39 31.99 -2.39
N TRP A 210 3.65 32.97 -1.87
CA TRP A 210 3.88 33.50 -0.53
C TRP A 210 3.35 32.50 0.51
N ASP A 211 4.25 31.70 1.07
CA ASP A 211 3.85 30.59 1.94
C ASP A 211 3.42 31.03 3.34
N LYS A 212 2.31 30.45 3.78
CA LYS A 212 1.75 30.61 5.12
C LYS A 212 1.26 29.28 5.66
N PRO A 213 1.41 29.04 6.98
CA PRO A 213 0.89 27.82 7.59
C PRO A 213 -0.61 27.69 7.38
N ASN A 214 -1.07 26.55 6.86
CA ASN A 214 -2.46 26.24 6.57
C ASN A 214 -3.27 26.01 7.87
N THR A 215 -3.54 27.10 8.58
CA THR A 215 -4.05 27.08 9.96
C THR A 215 -5.40 27.78 10.10
N LEU A 216 -6.23 27.35 11.04
CA LEU A 216 -7.51 27.98 11.34
C LEU A 216 -7.31 29.38 11.93
N ASP A 217 -6.45 29.47 12.94
CA ASP A 217 -5.99 30.70 13.60
C ASP A 217 -4.50 30.90 13.34
N ASP A 218 -4.17 31.95 12.58
CA ASP A 218 -2.81 32.29 12.16
C ASP A 218 -1.92 32.77 13.32
N THR A 219 -2.50 33.03 14.49
CA THR A 219 -1.77 33.41 15.70
C THR A 219 -1.36 32.22 16.56
N GLN A 220 -1.90 31.04 16.26
CA GLN A 220 -1.60 29.80 16.98
C GLN A 220 -0.64 28.93 16.20
N SER A 221 0.11 28.10 16.94
CA SER A 221 1.02 27.15 16.32
C SER A 221 0.26 26.11 15.47
N PRO A 222 0.81 25.64 14.34
CA PRO A 222 0.26 24.47 13.62
C PRO A 222 0.15 23.21 14.49
N TYR A 223 0.95 23.11 15.56
CA TYR A 223 0.87 22.01 16.54
C TYR A 223 -0.33 22.11 17.48
N ALA A 224 -1.01 23.26 17.55
CA ALA A 224 -2.14 23.44 18.46
C ALA A 224 -3.31 22.53 18.07
N PRO A 225 -4.01 21.92 19.04
CA PRO A 225 -5.14 21.02 18.75
C PRO A 225 -6.17 21.65 17.81
N GLY A 226 -6.48 20.96 16.70
CA GLY A 226 -7.47 21.40 15.73
C GLY A 226 -7.12 22.66 14.93
N ASN A 227 -5.88 23.16 15.03
CA ASN A 227 -5.47 24.38 14.32
C ASN A 227 -4.98 24.11 12.89
N LEU A 228 -4.29 22.99 12.63
CA LEU A 228 -3.93 22.60 11.26
C LEU A 228 -5.20 22.24 10.46
N LEU A 229 -5.38 22.84 9.29
CA LEU A 229 -6.54 22.59 8.44
C LEU A 229 -6.29 21.38 7.52
N ASP A 230 -7.12 20.35 7.68
CA ASP A 230 -7.15 19.12 6.87
C ASP A 230 -8.32 19.08 5.87
N PHE A 231 -9.28 19.99 6.02
CA PHE A 231 -10.51 20.09 5.22
C PHE A 231 -10.58 21.36 4.38
N TYR A 232 -9.61 22.27 4.49
CA TYR A 232 -9.56 23.50 3.71
C TYR A 232 -8.11 23.89 3.46
N GLU A 233 -7.85 24.35 2.23
CA GLU A 233 -6.53 24.76 1.77
C GLU A 233 -6.59 26.26 1.43
N ARG A 234 -5.91 27.09 2.23
CA ARG A 234 -5.99 28.55 2.17
C ARG A 234 -5.30 29.18 0.97
N GLU A 235 -4.21 28.60 0.49
CA GLU A 235 -3.42 29.08 -0.65
C GLU A 235 -4.30 29.19 -1.90
N THR A 236 -5.12 28.17 -2.16
CA THR A 236 -6.00 28.12 -3.34
C THR A 236 -7.48 28.31 -3.05
N ASN A 237 -7.90 28.46 -1.80
CA ASN A 237 -9.30 28.47 -1.36
C ASN A 237 -10.06 27.21 -1.77
N THR A 238 -9.48 26.05 -1.45
CA THR A 238 -10.05 24.74 -1.81
C THR A 238 -10.63 24.05 -0.59
N LEU A 239 -11.93 23.74 -0.64
CA LEU A 239 -12.58 22.86 0.33
C LEU A 239 -12.23 21.40 -0.03
N LEU A 240 -11.74 20.66 0.97
CA LEU A 240 -11.38 19.25 0.90
C LEU A 240 -12.37 18.46 1.74
N MET A 241 -12.91 17.39 1.18
CA MET A 241 -13.95 16.58 1.83
C MET A 241 -13.60 15.11 1.64
N ARG A 242 -13.95 14.24 2.58
CA ARG A 242 -13.69 12.79 2.45
C ARG A 242 -14.89 11.96 2.86
N PRO A 243 -15.22 10.89 2.14
CA PRO A 243 -16.28 10.01 2.60
C PRO A 243 -15.80 9.29 3.87
N VAL A 244 -16.61 9.29 4.94
CA VAL A 244 -16.24 8.64 6.21
C VAL A 244 -16.28 7.11 6.08
N TYR A 245 -17.19 6.62 5.24
CA TYR A 245 -17.37 5.21 4.86
C TYR A 245 -17.15 5.06 3.34
N PRO A 246 -16.63 3.92 2.84
CA PRO A 246 -16.58 3.67 1.41
C PRO A 246 -17.98 3.76 0.78
N LEU A 247 -18.08 4.49 -0.32
CA LEU A 247 -19.33 4.61 -1.07
C LEU A 247 -19.72 3.28 -1.74
N ALA A 248 -21.01 3.09 -1.99
CA ALA A 248 -21.47 1.97 -2.80
C ALA A 248 -20.82 2.01 -4.21
N PRO A 249 -20.32 0.88 -4.72
CA PRO A 249 -19.72 0.80 -6.06
C PRO A 249 -20.78 0.92 -7.15
N GLU A 250 -20.34 1.23 -8.38
CA GLU A 250 -21.20 1.36 -9.57
C GLU A 250 -22.43 2.26 -9.35
N THR A 251 -22.31 3.30 -8.51
CA THR A 251 -23.43 4.12 -8.02
C THR A 251 -23.20 5.61 -8.33
N THR A 252 -24.24 6.30 -8.78
CA THR A 252 -24.21 7.75 -9.01
C THR A 252 -24.60 8.55 -7.77
N TYR A 253 -23.72 9.46 -7.36
CA TYR A 253 -23.94 10.39 -6.24
C TYR A 253 -24.01 11.83 -6.73
N ALA A 254 -24.77 12.65 -6.00
CA ALA A 254 -24.82 14.09 -6.15
C ALA A 254 -24.14 14.78 -4.97
N VAL A 255 -23.22 15.71 -5.26
CA VAL A 255 -22.68 16.62 -4.26
C VAL A 255 -23.44 17.94 -4.34
N VAL A 256 -23.92 18.44 -3.21
CA VAL A 256 -24.82 19.60 -3.13
C VAL A 256 -24.23 20.66 -2.20
N LEU A 257 -23.90 21.83 -2.75
CA LEU A 257 -23.53 23.03 -1.99
C LEU A 257 -24.77 23.87 -1.70
N THR A 258 -24.95 24.24 -0.44
CA THR A 258 -26.15 24.95 0.02
C THR A 258 -25.95 26.46 0.12
N SER A 259 -27.02 27.20 0.37
CA SER A 259 -26.97 28.64 0.68
C SER A 259 -26.26 28.99 1.98
N ASP A 260 -26.01 28.01 2.86
CA ASP A 260 -25.32 28.21 4.14
C ASP A 260 -23.80 28.04 4.04
N LEU A 261 -23.30 27.53 2.92
CA LEU A 261 -21.88 27.63 2.58
C LEU A 261 -21.63 29.07 2.10
N ILE A 262 -20.96 29.86 2.94
CA ILE A 262 -20.76 31.30 2.74
C ILE A 262 -19.28 31.66 2.69
N GLY A 263 -18.98 32.77 2.03
CA GLY A 263 -17.67 33.43 2.10
C GLY A 263 -17.46 34.19 3.40
N GLU A 264 -16.22 34.60 3.65
CA GLU A 264 -15.89 35.56 4.73
C GLU A 264 -16.62 36.91 4.58
N ASP A 265 -17.15 37.20 3.38
CA ASP A 265 -17.99 38.35 3.09
C ASP A 265 -19.45 38.21 3.54
N GLY A 266 -19.82 37.03 4.06
CA GLY A 266 -21.15 36.67 4.55
C GLY A 266 -22.16 36.33 3.45
N ASN A 267 -21.74 36.24 2.18
CA ASN A 267 -22.63 35.89 1.08
C ASN A 267 -22.50 34.39 0.71
N PRO A 268 -23.59 33.74 0.26
CA PRO A 268 -23.54 32.36 -0.21
C PRO A 268 -22.62 32.16 -1.40
N VAL A 269 -22.05 30.95 -1.50
CA VAL A 269 -21.31 30.51 -2.68
C VAL A 269 -22.18 30.53 -3.95
N GLN A 270 -21.54 30.59 -5.12
CA GLN A 270 -22.22 30.73 -6.40
C GLN A 270 -21.82 29.67 -7.41
N SER A 271 -22.81 29.23 -8.20
CA SER A 271 -22.58 28.45 -9.42
C SER A 271 -21.82 29.27 -10.47
N PRO A 272 -20.87 28.67 -11.20
CA PRO A 272 -20.20 29.32 -12.32
C PRO A 272 -21.09 29.36 -13.58
N PHE A 273 -22.28 28.74 -13.54
CA PHE A 273 -23.21 28.66 -14.66
C PHE A 273 -24.46 29.51 -14.44
N ALA A 274 -25.28 29.66 -15.49
CA ALA A 274 -26.59 30.31 -15.38
C ALA A 274 -27.58 29.50 -14.53
N SER A 275 -27.35 28.19 -14.39
CA SER A 275 -28.09 27.27 -13.52
C SER A 275 -27.24 26.84 -12.34
N ILE A 276 -27.86 26.22 -11.32
CA ILE A 276 -27.17 25.62 -10.16
C ILE A 276 -26.31 24.39 -10.50
N ASN A 277 -26.26 23.97 -11.76
CA ASN A 277 -25.51 22.81 -12.22
C ASN A 277 -25.09 23.01 -13.69
N HIS A 278 -24.12 22.22 -14.15
CA HIS A 278 -23.84 22.10 -15.58
C HIS A 278 -24.97 21.33 -16.28
N THR A 279 -25.45 21.80 -17.42
CA THR A 279 -26.69 21.30 -18.05
C THR A 279 -26.64 19.82 -18.46
N ARG A 280 -25.44 19.27 -18.73
CA ARG A 280 -25.22 17.84 -19.00
C ARG A 280 -25.50 16.89 -17.84
N GLN A 281 -25.61 17.40 -16.61
CA GLN A 281 -25.86 16.60 -15.40
C GLN A 281 -27.28 16.81 -14.86
N SER A 282 -28.14 17.54 -15.58
CA SER A 282 -29.45 17.94 -15.03
C SER A 282 -30.34 16.73 -14.78
N GLU A 283 -30.40 15.77 -15.71
CA GLU A 283 -31.20 14.55 -15.60
C GLU A 283 -30.81 13.74 -14.34
N ASP A 284 -29.52 13.47 -14.16
CA ASP A 284 -28.99 12.74 -13.02
C ASP A 284 -29.24 13.45 -11.67
N LEU A 285 -29.41 14.78 -11.68
CA LEU A 285 -29.67 15.59 -10.48
C LEU A 285 -31.16 15.87 -10.21
N GLU A 286 -32.08 15.56 -11.15
CA GLU A 286 -33.53 15.75 -10.96
C GLU A 286 -34.08 15.13 -9.66
N PRO A 287 -33.61 13.94 -9.22
CA PRO A 287 -34.03 13.33 -7.95
C PRO A 287 -33.90 14.23 -6.70
N LEU A 288 -32.95 15.17 -6.69
CA LEU A 288 -32.70 16.04 -5.53
C LEU A 288 -33.94 16.82 -5.09
N ALA A 289 -34.82 17.19 -6.03
CA ALA A 289 -36.06 17.90 -5.73
C ALA A 289 -37.02 17.08 -4.85
N GLU A 290 -36.90 15.75 -4.85
CA GLU A 290 -37.70 14.86 -4.03
C GLU A 290 -36.94 14.34 -2.81
N ILE A 291 -35.63 14.10 -2.93
CA ILE A 291 -34.79 13.53 -1.87
C ILE A 291 -34.47 14.57 -0.78
N LEU A 292 -33.99 15.76 -1.13
CA LEU A 292 -33.53 16.75 -0.13
C LEU A 292 -34.62 17.15 0.88
N PRO A 293 -35.90 17.37 0.49
CA PRO A 293 -36.96 17.63 1.45
C PRO A 293 -37.29 16.46 2.39
N GLN A 294 -36.84 15.24 2.10
CA GLN A 294 -36.99 14.09 3.00
C GLN A 294 -35.87 14.07 4.05
N ILE A 295 -34.68 14.50 3.68
CA ILE A 295 -33.51 14.58 4.57
C ILE A 295 -33.64 15.76 5.54
N ALA A 296 -33.89 16.97 5.02
CA ALA A 296 -34.03 18.17 5.83
C ALA A 296 -35.29 18.98 5.41
N PRO A 297 -36.49 18.55 5.84
CA PRO A 297 -37.78 19.12 5.40
C PRO A 297 -37.98 20.60 5.75
N ASP A 298 -37.38 21.06 6.86
CA ASP A 298 -37.47 22.47 7.28
C ASP A 298 -36.57 23.38 6.44
N ARG A 299 -35.67 22.79 5.66
CA ARG A 299 -34.64 23.49 4.89
C ARG A 299 -34.85 23.38 3.39
N PHE A 300 -35.23 22.22 2.86
CA PHE A 300 -35.37 22.04 1.43
C PHE A 300 -36.84 21.98 0.98
N THR A 301 -37.09 22.59 -0.19
CA THR A 301 -38.35 22.46 -0.92
C THR A 301 -38.09 21.79 -2.27
N LYS A 302 -39.15 21.38 -2.95
CA LYS A 302 -39.05 20.84 -4.32
C LYS A 302 -38.49 21.84 -5.34
N ASP A 303 -38.46 23.13 -4.99
CA ASP A 303 -37.96 24.21 -5.86
C ASP A 303 -36.42 24.36 -5.78
N LEU A 304 -35.74 23.63 -4.89
CA LEU A 304 -34.28 23.65 -4.72
C LEU A 304 -33.70 25.04 -4.40
N ASP A 305 -34.49 25.90 -3.73
CA ASP A 305 -34.11 27.30 -3.50
C ASP A 305 -32.85 27.49 -2.64
N ASN A 306 -32.58 26.54 -1.74
CA ASN A 306 -31.40 26.53 -0.87
C ASN A 306 -30.19 25.78 -1.45
N VAL A 307 -30.26 25.34 -2.71
CA VAL A 307 -29.11 24.77 -3.44
C VAL A 307 -28.43 25.85 -4.28
N GLN A 308 -27.14 26.07 -4.06
CA GLN A 308 -26.32 27.04 -4.80
C GLN A 308 -25.58 26.39 -5.97
N PHE A 309 -25.05 25.20 -5.76
CA PHE A 309 -24.38 24.44 -6.80
C PHE A 309 -24.48 22.93 -6.55
N ALA A 310 -24.64 22.14 -7.60
CA ALA A 310 -24.63 20.69 -7.50
C ALA A 310 -23.98 20.04 -8.74
N TRP A 311 -23.32 18.90 -8.53
CA TRP A 311 -22.73 18.08 -9.58
C TRP A 311 -22.83 16.60 -9.22
N THR A 312 -22.60 15.72 -10.20
CA THR A 312 -22.62 14.27 -10.02
C THR A 312 -21.24 13.65 -10.16
N LEU A 313 -21.07 12.50 -9.52
CA LEU A 313 -19.97 11.56 -9.70
C LEU A 313 -20.53 10.13 -9.71
N THR A 314 -20.00 9.27 -10.57
CA THR A 314 -20.31 7.82 -10.57
C THR A 314 -19.10 7.02 -10.08
N THR A 315 -19.30 6.19 -9.05
CA THR A 315 -18.26 5.31 -8.50
C THR A 315 -17.98 4.11 -9.41
N GLY A 316 -16.74 3.61 -9.40
CA GLY A 316 -16.30 2.46 -10.20
C GLY A 316 -16.65 1.11 -9.56
N SER A 317 -16.03 0.05 -10.09
CA SER A 317 -16.29 -1.35 -9.71
C SER A 317 -15.04 -2.04 -9.13
N PRO A 318 -14.60 -1.70 -7.91
CA PRO A 318 -13.26 -2.04 -7.45
C PRO A 318 -13.00 -3.53 -7.19
N THR A 319 -14.01 -4.32 -6.82
CA THR A 319 -13.87 -5.76 -6.49
C THR A 319 -14.01 -6.70 -7.70
N ARG A 320 -14.60 -6.21 -8.79
CA ARG A 320 -15.13 -7.04 -9.89
C ARG A 320 -14.08 -7.90 -10.59
N GLU A 321 -12.85 -7.42 -10.71
CA GLU A 321 -11.75 -8.19 -11.29
C GLU A 321 -11.35 -9.38 -10.41
N LEU A 322 -11.20 -9.20 -9.09
CA LEU A 322 -10.90 -10.32 -8.19
C LEU A 322 -12.07 -11.30 -8.08
N GLU A 323 -13.32 -10.83 -8.10
CA GLU A 323 -14.50 -11.69 -8.16
C GLU A 323 -14.50 -12.58 -9.41
N ALA A 324 -14.13 -12.01 -10.57
CA ALA A 324 -14.04 -12.72 -11.84
C ALA A 324 -12.89 -13.73 -11.86
N VAL A 325 -11.71 -13.36 -11.33
CA VAL A 325 -10.56 -14.28 -11.21
C VAL A 325 -10.90 -15.44 -10.28
N ARG A 326 -11.52 -15.16 -9.12
CA ARG A 326 -11.95 -16.20 -8.18
C ARG A 326 -12.97 -17.14 -8.85
N ALA A 327 -13.99 -16.61 -9.51
CA ALA A 327 -14.94 -17.44 -10.25
C ALA A 327 -14.23 -18.29 -11.32
N GLY A 328 -13.26 -17.70 -12.02
CA GLY A 328 -12.43 -18.36 -13.02
C GLY A 328 -11.64 -19.54 -12.48
N LEU A 329 -10.98 -19.38 -11.32
CA LEU A 329 -10.29 -20.46 -10.61
C LEU A 329 -11.24 -21.64 -10.33
N TYR A 330 -12.51 -21.38 -10.00
CA TYR A 330 -13.50 -22.44 -9.80
C TYR A 330 -14.19 -22.94 -11.09
N GLY A 331 -13.73 -22.51 -12.28
CA GLY A 331 -14.27 -22.97 -13.57
C GLY A 331 -15.54 -22.24 -14.01
N HIS A 332 -15.79 -21.04 -13.50
CA HIS A 332 -17.01 -20.25 -13.72
C HIS A 332 -16.71 -18.87 -14.34
N GLY A 333 -17.75 -18.23 -14.88
CA GLY A 333 -17.63 -16.89 -15.47
C GLY A 333 -16.88 -16.87 -16.80
N SER A 334 -16.51 -15.67 -17.26
CA SER A 334 -15.78 -15.48 -18.52
C SER A 334 -14.32 -15.93 -18.45
N LEU A 335 -13.75 -16.00 -17.24
CA LEU A 335 -12.40 -16.50 -16.97
C LEU A 335 -12.37 -17.97 -16.52
N GLY A 336 -13.44 -18.74 -16.76
CA GLY A 336 -13.55 -20.15 -16.31
C GLY A 336 -12.45 -21.08 -16.81
N TRP A 337 -11.71 -20.69 -17.85
CA TRP A 337 -10.53 -21.42 -18.34
C TRP A 337 -9.37 -21.42 -17.33
N LEU A 338 -9.30 -20.45 -16.41
CA LEU A 338 -8.28 -20.43 -15.35
C LEU A 338 -8.32 -21.70 -14.50
N GLY A 339 -9.50 -22.26 -14.24
CA GLY A 339 -9.65 -23.47 -13.44
C GLY A 339 -9.00 -24.70 -14.07
N ASP A 340 -8.97 -24.77 -15.40
CA ASP A 340 -8.35 -25.85 -16.19
C ASP A 340 -6.84 -25.62 -16.36
N ASP A 341 -6.42 -24.38 -16.63
CA ASP A 341 -5.01 -24.02 -16.87
C ASP A 341 -4.18 -23.99 -15.58
N PHE A 342 -4.82 -23.74 -14.43
CA PHE A 342 -4.20 -23.69 -13.10
C PHE A 342 -4.90 -24.66 -12.16
N PRO A 343 -4.67 -25.98 -12.28
CA PRO A 343 -5.36 -26.98 -11.47
C PRO A 343 -5.03 -26.83 -9.98
N ALA A 344 -5.98 -27.21 -9.12
CA ALA A 344 -5.86 -27.13 -7.67
C ALA A 344 -4.99 -28.26 -7.09
N GLU A 345 -3.70 -28.25 -7.39
CA GLU A 345 -2.73 -29.26 -6.96
C GLU A 345 -1.41 -28.63 -6.50
N PHE A 346 -0.76 -29.27 -5.52
CA PHE A 346 0.63 -28.92 -5.20
C PHE A 346 1.55 -29.37 -6.33
N LYS A 347 2.57 -28.55 -6.60
CA LYS A 347 3.58 -28.88 -7.59
C LYS A 347 4.64 -29.81 -7.02
N MET A 348 5.09 -29.53 -5.80
CA MET A 348 6.06 -30.35 -5.08
C MET A 348 5.95 -30.13 -3.57
N LEU A 349 6.49 -31.10 -2.85
CA LEU A 349 6.76 -31.01 -1.42
C LEU A 349 8.28 -31.06 -1.21
N HIS A 350 8.80 -30.27 -0.27
CA HIS A 350 10.25 -30.20 -0.03
C HIS A 350 10.74 -31.30 0.90
N ASN A 351 11.97 -31.74 0.70
CA ASN A 351 12.67 -32.70 1.54
C ASN A 351 14.06 -32.15 1.91
N PRO A 352 14.19 -31.44 3.05
CA PRO A 352 15.46 -30.85 3.46
C PRO A 352 16.54 -31.91 3.83
N SER A 353 16.16 -33.19 3.95
CA SER A 353 17.06 -34.32 4.25
C SER A 353 17.56 -35.08 3.02
N GLY A 354 16.93 -34.92 1.84
CA GLY A 354 17.33 -35.50 0.55
C GLY A 354 16.74 -36.87 0.19
N GLU A 355 16.92 -37.29 -1.07
CA GLU A 355 16.22 -38.41 -1.76
C GLU A 355 16.19 -39.79 -1.05
N GLY A 356 17.08 -40.03 -0.09
CA GLY A 356 17.27 -41.34 0.57
C GLY A 356 16.56 -41.52 1.92
N ASP A 357 16.07 -40.44 2.52
CA ASP A 357 15.27 -40.48 3.74
C ASP A 357 13.79 -40.38 3.32
N GLN A 358 13.14 -41.54 3.10
CA GLN A 358 11.71 -41.64 2.76
C GLN A 358 10.79 -41.25 3.93
N LYS A 359 11.30 -40.47 4.88
CA LYS A 359 10.50 -39.61 5.74
C LYS A 359 10.64 -38.18 5.23
N PRO A 360 9.78 -37.70 4.33
CA PRO A 360 9.75 -36.27 4.08
C PRO A 360 8.96 -35.52 5.17
N LEU A 361 9.23 -34.21 5.23
CA LEU A 361 8.26 -33.15 5.57
C LEU A 361 7.94 -32.86 7.03
N THR A 362 8.82 -33.20 7.97
CA THR A 362 8.67 -32.76 9.36
C THR A 362 10.04 -32.37 9.92
N PHE A 363 10.33 -31.08 10.09
CA PHE A 363 11.41 -30.68 11.00
C PHE A 363 10.79 -30.25 12.32
N ASN A 364 11.22 -30.91 13.40
CA ASN A 364 10.86 -30.47 14.73
C ASN A 364 11.60 -29.14 15.01
N LEU A 365 10.81 -28.09 15.24
CA LEU A 365 11.29 -26.72 15.47
C LEU A 365 12.18 -26.62 16.71
N ASP A 366 12.09 -27.52 17.70
CA ASP A 366 12.97 -27.59 18.88
C ASP A 366 14.46 -27.60 18.49
N ARG A 367 14.77 -28.13 17.30
CA ARG A 367 16.14 -28.20 16.79
C ARG A 367 16.59 -26.93 16.07
N LEU A 368 15.66 -26.05 15.67
CA LEU A 368 15.92 -24.76 15.02
C LEU A 368 15.88 -23.59 16.01
N ILE A 369 15.40 -23.77 17.24
CA ILE A 369 15.38 -22.73 18.28
C ILE A 369 16.75 -22.01 18.42
N PRO A 370 17.92 -22.68 18.40
CA PRO A 370 19.21 -21.99 18.47
C PRO A 370 19.57 -21.15 17.23
N LEU A 371 19.01 -21.49 16.05
CA LEU A 371 19.14 -20.72 14.80
C LEU A 371 18.18 -19.52 14.81
N LEU A 372 17.00 -19.70 15.39
CA LEU A 372 16.00 -18.66 15.54
C LEU A 372 16.37 -17.67 16.64
N ALA A 373 17.14 -18.04 17.67
CA ALA A 373 17.41 -17.16 18.82
C ALA A 373 18.03 -15.78 18.47
N PRO A 374 18.95 -15.62 17.50
CA PRO A 374 19.43 -14.30 17.09
C PRO A 374 18.38 -13.47 16.32
N VAL A 375 17.66 -14.10 15.39
CA VAL A 375 16.58 -13.47 14.59
C VAL A 375 15.38 -13.13 15.49
N ALA A 376 15.05 -14.03 16.41
CA ALA A 376 14.12 -13.82 17.49
C ALA A 376 14.64 -12.68 18.36
N SER A 377 15.88 -12.63 18.83
CA SER A 377 16.36 -11.49 19.65
C SER A 377 16.23 -10.12 18.98
N GLU A 378 16.26 -10.06 17.64
CA GLU A 378 16.03 -8.84 16.85
C GLU A 378 14.52 -8.56 16.69
N ALA A 379 13.70 -9.58 16.42
CA ALA A 379 12.23 -9.49 16.34
C ALA A 379 11.51 -9.38 17.70
N LEU A 380 12.14 -9.81 18.78
CA LEU A 380 11.67 -9.85 20.17
C LEU A 380 11.85 -8.51 20.88
N GLY A 381 12.77 -7.67 20.37
CA GLY A 381 13.22 -6.46 21.06
C GLY A 381 13.79 -6.73 22.47
N SER A 382 14.07 -5.67 23.22
CA SER A 382 14.48 -5.80 24.63
C SER A 382 13.30 -6.29 25.48
N GLY A 383 13.34 -7.52 26.00
CA GLY A 383 12.32 -8.04 26.93
C GLY A 383 11.50 -9.24 26.45
N GLY A 384 11.74 -9.76 25.25
CA GLY A 384 11.09 -11.00 24.79
C GLY A 384 11.51 -12.26 25.56
N ASP A 385 10.55 -13.16 25.79
CA ASP A 385 10.76 -14.41 26.52
C ASP A 385 10.97 -15.60 25.57
N MET A 386 12.23 -15.97 25.37
CA MET A 386 12.58 -17.15 24.57
C MET A 386 11.93 -18.43 25.09
N ASN A 387 11.83 -18.64 26.41
CA ASN A 387 11.27 -19.89 26.94
C ASN A 387 9.79 -20.03 26.60
N ALA A 388 9.03 -18.92 26.65
CA ALA A 388 7.63 -18.91 26.25
C ALA A 388 7.47 -19.25 24.75
N LEU A 389 8.41 -18.82 23.91
CA LEU A 389 8.44 -19.20 22.49
C LEU A 389 8.79 -20.69 22.31
N GLU A 390 9.76 -21.23 23.05
CA GLU A 390 10.07 -22.67 23.04
C GLU A 390 8.84 -23.51 23.46
N ASP A 391 8.17 -23.11 24.54
CA ASP A 391 6.97 -23.76 25.05
C ASP A 391 5.82 -23.71 24.02
N ALA A 392 5.61 -22.56 23.37
CA ALA A 392 4.61 -22.44 22.31
C ALA A 392 4.93 -23.33 21.09
N ILE A 393 6.20 -23.39 20.68
CA ILE A 393 6.67 -24.22 19.57
C ILE A 393 6.39 -25.71 19.82
N SER A 394 6.43 -26.16 21.08
CA SER A 394 6.15 -27.56 21.45
C SER A 394 4.72 -28.03 21.13
N GLU A 395 3.81 -27.10 20.84
CA GLU A 395 2.44 -27.38 20.40
C GLU A 395 2.35 -27.79 18.92
N ILE A 396 3.42 -27.59 18.15
CA ILE A 396 3.55 -27.99 16.75
C ILE A 396 4.17 -29.40 16.68
N ASP A 397 3.51 -30.33 15.99
CA ASP A 397 4.06 -31.66 15.74
C ASP A 397 5.14 -31.59 14.65
N TYR A 398 4.81 -30.93 13.54
CA TYR A 398 5.68 -30.79 12.40
C TYR A 398 5.31 -29.66 11.43
N MET A 399 6.21 -29.38 10.49
CA MET A 399 6.04 -28.39 9.43
C MET A 399 6.13 -29.01 8.04
N VAL A 400 5.14 -28.73 7.19
CA VAL A 400 5.10 -29.09 5.77
C VAL A 400 5.56 -27.89 4.93
N SER A 401 6.37 -28.11 3.90
CA SER A 401 6.74 -27.06 2.94
C SER A 401 6.74 -27.59 1.52
N GLY A 402 6.52 -26.69 0.56
CA GLY A 402 6.44 -27.06 -0.86
C GLY A 402 6.18 -25.87 -1.76
N SER A 403 5.73 -26.15 -2.98
CA SER A 403 5.24 -25.12 -3.90
C SER A 403 4.01 -25.57 -4.68
N PHE A 404 3.28 -24.61 -5.25
CA PHE A 404 2.18 -24.80 -6.19
C PHE A 404 2.24 -23.81 -7.34
N ILE A 405 1.39 -24.01 -8.34
CA ILE A 405 1.26 -23.09 -9.47
C ILE A 405 0.00 -22.23 -9.31
N SER A 406 0.20 -20.92 -9.36
CA SER A 406 -0.84 -19.88 -9.32
C SER A 406 -0.91 -19.14 -10.66
N PRO A 407 -2.08 -18.63 -11.09
CA PRO A 407 -2.13 -17.67 -12.18
C PRO A 407 -1.41 -16.37 -11.81
N TYR A 408 -0.32 -16.09 -12.51
CA TYR A 408 0.50 -14.90 -12.31
C TYR A 408 0.20 -13.86 -13.39
N PHE A 409 -0.45 -12.77 -12.99
CA PHE A 409 -0.96 -11.71 -13.86
C PHE A 409 0.04 -10.56 -14.08
N LEU A 410 1.11 -10.49 -13.27
CA LEU A 410 2.25 -9.58 -13.48
C LEU A 410 3.25 -10.16 -14.49
N ALA A 411 2.74 -10.81 -15.53
CA ALA A 411 3.56 -11.50 -16.51
C ALA A 411 4.19 -10.52 -17.50
N ASP A 412 5.50 -10.65 -17.70
CA ASP A 412 6.31 -9.86 -18.63
C ASP A 412 5.57 -9.57 -19.94
N SER A 413 5.41 -8.28 -20.20
CA SER A 413 4.65 -7.74 -21.29
C SER A 413 5.48 -7.20 -22.44
N ASP A 414 6.75 -6.89 -22.20
CA ASP A 414 7.65 -6.22 -23.12
C ASP A 414 8.80 -7.11 -23.62
N GLY A 415 8.98 -8.28 -23.01
CA GLY A 415 9.97 -9.29 -23.37
C GLY A 415 11.37 -8.99 -22.85
N LEU A 416 11.50 -8.09 -21.86
CA LEU A 416 12.76 -7.77 -21.22
C LEU A 416 13.12 -8.77 -20.11
N ALA A 417 12.16 -9.53 -19.60
CA ALA A 417 12.47 -10.64 -18.70
C ALA A 417 12.97 -11.86 -19.49
N ASP A 418 14.04 -12.49 -19.01
CA ASP A 418 14.60 -13.68 -19.67
C ASP A 418 13.57 -14.82 -19.76
N ALA A 419 13.29 -15.26 -20.99
CA ALA A 419 12.44 -16.41 -21.32
C ALA A 419 13.07 -17.73 -20.82
N GLY A 420 13.07 -17.96 -19.51
CA GLY A 420 13.74 -19.07 -18.85
C GLY A 420 13.95 -18.87 -17.35
N ALA A 421 13.82 -17.63 -16.86
CA ALA A 421 13.86 -17.27 -15.45
C ALA A 421 12.66 -17.80 -14.61
N ASP A 422 11.73 -18.53 -15.25
CA ASP A 422 10.49 -19.03 -14.64
C ASP A 422 10.51 -20.55 -14.37
N ALA A 423 11.58 -21.24 -14.78
CA ALA A 423 11.57 -22.69 -14.93
C ALA A 423 12.70 -23.42 -14.21
N THR A 424 13.68 -22.71 -13.64
CA THR A 424 14.92 -23.32 -13.15
C THR A 424 15.28 -22.87 -11.74
N LEU A 425 16.08 -23.66 -11.02
CA LEU A 425 16.60 -23.31 -9.69
C LEU A 425 17.30 -21.95 -9.61
N LYS A 426 17.73 -21.37 -10.73
CA LYS A 426 18.51 -20.13 -10.72
C LYS A 426 17.67 -18.87 -10.58
N VAL A 427 16.39 -18.92 -10.97
CA VAL A 427 15.47 -17.80 -10.85
C VAL A 427 14.06 -18.37 -10.77
N THR A 428 13.32 -18.03 -9.71
CA THR A 428 11.92 -18.38 -9.46
C THR A 428 10.96 -17.27 -9.86
N ASN A 429 11.51 -16.11 -10.22
CA ASN A 429 10.79 -14.88 -10.46
C ASN A 429 11.43 -14.11 -11.62
N PRO A 430 10.71 -13.81 -12.73
CA PRO A 430 11.31 -13.09 -13.84
C PRO A 430 11.81 -11.74 -13.35
N GLY A 431 12.91 -11.29 -13.96
CA GLY A 431 13.60 -10.06 -13.58
C GLY A 431 12.85 -8.81 -14.03
N ASP A 432 11.61 -8.64 -13.57
CA ASP A 432 10.63 -7.67 -14.06
C ASP A 432 9.87 -7.00 -12.90
N ASP A 433 9.97 -5.68 -12.83
CA ASP A 433 9.54 -4.81 -11.73
C ASP A 433 8.47 -3.77 -12.10
N ASP A 434 7.88 -3.83 -13.31
CA ASP A 434 6.98 -2.77 -13.77
C ASP A 434 5.62 -3.26 -14.33
N GLU A 435 5.32 -4.55 -14.24
CA GLU A 435 4.08 -5.09 -14.80
C GLU A 435 2.82 -4.72 -14.04
N THR A 436 1.69 -4.77 -14.76
CA THR A 436 0.35 -4.44 -14.23
C THR A 436 -0.69 -5.41 -14.79
N PHE A 437 -1.81 -5.59 -14.10
CA PHE A 437 -2.87 -6.50 -14.52
C PHE A 437 -3.52 -6.02 -15.83
N ASP A 438 -3.59 -6.93 -16.80
CA ASP A 438 -4.28 -6.74 -18.08
C ASP A 438 -5.38 -7.80 -18.22
N ILE A 439 -6.56 -7.49 -17.67
CA ILE A 439 -7.73 -8.38 -17.63
C ILE A 439 -8.90 -7.72 -18.35
N ASP A 440 -9.42 -8.41 -19.38
CA ASP A 440 -10.68 -8.05 -20.05
C ASP A 440 -11.74 -9.09 -19.72
N ILE A 441 -12.53 -8.79 -18.68
CA ILE A 441 -13.61 -9.66 -18.19
C ILE A 441 -14.68 -9.86 -19.29
N ALA A 442 -14.97 -8.85 -20.10
CA ALA A 442 -16.02 -8.91 -21.11
C ALA A 442 -15.60 -9.79 -22.29
N ALA A 443 -14.33 -9.71 -22.71
CA ALA A 443 -13.76 -10.60 -23.71
C ALA A 443 -13.42 -12.00 -23.16
N GLY A 444 -13.30 -12.13 -21.83
CA GLY A 444 -12.88 -13.37 -21.17
C GLY A 444 -11.39 -13.68 -21.38
N THR A 445 -10.57 -12.65 -21.56
CA THR A 445 -9.13 -12.76 -21.81
C THR A 445 -8.34 -12.08 -20.72
N ALA A 446 -7.17 -12.62 -20.39
CA ALA A 446 -6.21 -11.98 -19.50
C ALA A 446 -4.78 -12.30 -19.92
N ARG A 447 -3.85 -11.40 -19.63
CA ARG A 447 -2.42 -11.71 -19.67
C ARG A 447 -2.05 -12.42 -18.38
N VAL A 448 -1.67 -13.69 -18.49
CA VAL A 448 -1.35 -14.54 -17.34
C VAL A 448 -0.36 -15.63 -17.74
N ARG A 449 0.45 -16.07 -16.78
CA ARG A 449 1.36 -17.22 -16.92
C ARG A 449 1.35 -18.09 -15.65
N PRO A 450 1.91 -19.32 -15.70
CA PRO A 450 2.26 -20.11 -14.52
C PRO A 450 3.26 -19.39 -13.61
N GLY A 451 2.85 -19.01 -12.40
CA GLY A 451 3.75 -18.56 -11.32
C GLY A 451 3.92 -19.65 -10.27
N GLU A 452 5.16 -19.93 -9.87
CA GLU A 452 5.46 -20.84 -8.75
C GLU A 452 5.36 -20.08 -7.43
N VAL A 453 4.59 -20.62 -6.48
CA VAL A 453 4.38 -20.03 -5.15
C VAL A 453 4.79 -21.04 -4.09
N THR A 454 5.67 -20.61 -3.20
CA THR A 454 6.21 -21.37 -2.07
C THR A 454 5.33 -21.25 -0.85
N PHE A 455 5.17 -22.33 -0.09
CA PHE A 455 4.37 -22.34 1.13
C PHE A 455 5.05 -23.07 2.27
N HIS A 456 4.68 -22.71 3.49
CA HIS A 456 4.92 -23.49 4.70
C HIS A 456 3.61 -23.65 5.48
N CYS A 457 3.42 -24.80 6.11
CA CYS A 457 2.31 -25.06 7.02
C CYS A 457 2.81 -25.70 8.31
N ALA A 458 2.43 -25.17 9.47
CA ALA A 458 2.65 -25.78 10.77
C ALA A 458 1.42 -26.62 11.18
N VAL A 459 1.65 -27.87 11.59
CA VAL A 459 0.61 -28.84 11.97
C VAL A 459 0.59 -29.01 13.49
N PRO A 460 -0.57 -28.85 14.16
CA PRO A 460 -0.70 -29.04 15.60
C PRO A 460 -0.45 -30.47 16.06
N ALA A 461 0.13 -30.62 17.25
CA ALA A 461 0.22 -31.91 17.95
C ALA A 461 -1.16 -32.42 18.38
N GLU A 462 -1.45 -33.69 18.07
CA GLU A 462 -2.73 -34.33 18.43
C GLU A 462 -2.89 -34.42 19.96
N GLN A 463 -4.05 -33.98 20.46
CA GLN A 463 -4.48 -34.17 21.85
C GLN A 463 -5.95 -34.60 21.90
N GLU A 464 -6.50 -34.86 23.09
CA GLU A 464 -7.87 -35.38 23.22
C GLU A 464 -8.93 -34.41 22.63
N GLY A 465 -8.79 -33.10 22.89
CA GLY A 465 -9.67 -32.04 22.39
C GLY A 465 -9.40 -31.55 20.95
N ARG A 466 -8.19 -31.78 20.42
CA ARG A 466 -7.78 -31.28 19.09
C ARG A 466 -7.23 -32.41 18.22
N LYS A 467 -7.94 -32.69 17.12
CA LYS A 467 -7.63 -33.79 16.21
C LYS A 467 -7.71 -33.36 14.76
N PRO A 468 -6.94 -34.01 13.86
CA PRO A 468 -7.04 -33.78 12.43
C PRO A 468 -8.43 -34.21 11.88
N PRO A 469 -8.94 -33.59 10.80
CA PRO A 469 -8.33 -32.49 10.07
C PRO A 469 -8.45 -31.16 10.82
N TYR A 470 -7.34 -30.44 10.96
CA TYR A 470 -7.30 -29.13 11.57
C TYR A 470 -7.77 -28.05 10.57
N PRO A 471 -8.73 -27.18 10.93
CA PRO A 471 -8.94 -25.87 10.33
C PRO A 471 -7.64 -25.12 10.20
N THR A 472 -7.55 -24.34 9.14
CA THR A 472 -6.31 -23.74 8.70
C THR A 472 -6.42 -22.22 8.75
N ILE A 473 -5.46 -21.59 9.43
CA ILE A 473 -5.16 -20.17 9.31
C ILE A 473 -4.39 -19.96 8.02
N ILE A 474 -4.88 -19.06 7.18
CA ILE A 474 -4.10 -18.48 6.08
C ILE A 474 -3.41 -17.25 6.66
N TYR A 475 -2.13 -17.40 6.98
CA TYR A 475 -1.32 -16.34 7.56
C TYR A 475 -0.66 -15.50 6.47
N SER A 476 -0.58 -14.19 6.70
CA SER A 476 0.11 -13.23 5.83
C SER A 476 1.19 -12.49 6.64
N HIS A 477 2.42 -12.47 6.14
CA HIS A 477 3.58 -11.89 6.82
C HIS A 477 3.72 -10.38 6.55
N ALA A 478 4.56 -9.71 7.34
CA ALA A 478 4.88 -8.29 7.21
C ALA A 478 5.75 -7.97 5.98
N ILE A 479 5.82 -6.69 5.61
CA ILE A 479 6.72 -6.16 4.59
C ILE A 479 8.18 -6.36 5.03
N GLY A 480 9.06 -6.76 4.11
CA GLY A 480 10.46 -7.08 4.43
C GLY A 480 10.65 -8.43 5.14
N SER A 481 9.56 -9.17 5.40
CA SER A 481 9.57 -10.48 6.05
C SER A 481 9.34 -11.61 5.04
N THR A 482 9.11 -12.83 5.52
CA THR A 482 8.93 -14.02 4.67
C THR A 482 7.87 -14.95 5.23
N ARG A 483 7.55 -16.02 4.49
CA ARG A 483 6.70 -17.12 4.97
C ARG A 483 7.11 -17.74 6.31
N LEU A 484 8.34 -17.52 6.79
CA LEU A 484 8.83 -18.05 8.07
C LEU A 484 8.34 -17.26 9.29
N GLU A 485 7.85 -16.03 9.12
CA GLU A 485 7.35 -15.20 10.22
C GLU A 485 6.27 -15.90 11.05
N MET A 486 5.44 -16.71 10.38
CA MET A 486 4.37 -17.46 11.04
C MET A 486 4.86 -18.32 12.21
N ILE A 487 6.14 -18.73 12.22
CA ILE A 487 6.72 -19.55 13.29
C ILE A 487 6.62 -18.84 14.66
N ALA A 488 6.68 -17.50 14.68
CA ALA A 488 6.55 -16.72 15.91
C ALA A 488 5.20 -16.93 16.62
N PHE A 489 4.16 -17.34 15.87
CA PHE A 489 2.80 -17.43 16.39
C PHE A 489 2.14 -18.79 16.19
N ALA A 490 2.63 -19.61 15.25
CA ALA A 490 2.03 -20.88 14.88
C ALA A 490 1.88 -21.81 16.10
N GLY A 491 2.81 -21.75 17.06
CA GLY A 491 2.72 -22.48 18.33
C GLY A 491 1.54 -22.02 19.21
N HIS A 492 1.37 -20.71 19.35
CA HIS A 492 0.22 -20.13 20.06
C HIS A 492 -1.11 -20.50 19.39
N MET A 493 -1.13 -20.64 18.07
CA MET A 493 -2.32 -21.03 17.32
C MET A 493 -2.59 -22.54 17.37
N ALA A 494 -1.52 -23.35 17.36
CA ALA A 494 -1.59 -24.80 17.43
C ALA A 494 -2.22 -25.29 18.74
N LYS A 495 -2.06 -24.54 19.85
CA LYS A 495 -2.72 -24.88 21.12
C LYS A 495 -4.25 -24.92 21.02
N PHE A 496 -4.83 -24.14 20.10
CA PHE A 496 -6.28 -24.13 19.79
C PHE A 496 -6.66 -25.17 18.70
N GLY A 497 -5.71 -26.00 18.27
CA GLY A 497 -5.88 -26.97 17.20
C GLY A 497 -5.94 -26.34 15.80
N LEU A 498 -5.34 -25.17 15.59
CA LEU A 498 -5.31 -24.49 14.29
C LEU A 498 -3.99 -24.78 13.56
N ALA A 499 -4.08 -25.36 12.36
CA ALA A 499 -2.92 -25.40 11.46
C ALA A 499 -2.68 -24.00 10.89
N THR A 500 -1.43 -23.61 10.70
CA THR A 500 -1.07 -22.28 10.18
C THR A 500 -0.31 -22.43 8.88
N CYS A 501 -0.85 -21.94 7.77
CA CYS A 501 -0.22 -21.96 6.46
C CYS A 501 0.09 -20.55 5.97
N THR A 502 1.28 -20.35 5.40
CA THR A 502 1.77 -19.07 4.88
C THR A 502 2.43 -19.28 3.52
N ILE A 503 2.32 -18.28 2.66
CA ILE A 503 3.07 -18.18 1.40
C ILE A 503 4.01 -16.97 1.45
N ASP A 504 5.04 -16.94 0.62
CA ASP A 504 5.69 -15.66 0.34
C ASP A 504 4.75 -14.79 -0.51
N ALA A 505 4.54 -13.55 -0.07
CA ALA A 505 3.87 -12.54 -0.88
C ALA A 505 4.62 -12.33 -2.21
N ALA A 506 3.95 -11.72 -3.19
CA ALA A 506 4.62 -11.36 -4.45
C ALA A 506 5.88 -10.51 -4.15
N GLY A 507 7.01 -10.83 -4.80
CA GLY A 507 8.30 -10.16 -4.60
C GLY A 507 9.03 -10.47 -3.29
N HIS A 508 8.48 -11.31 -2.39
CA HIS A 508 9.08 -11.61 -1.10
C HIS A 508 9.81 -12.96 -1.07
N GLY A 509 10.80 -13.08 -0.20
CA GLY A 509 11.61 -14.28 -0.06
C GLY A 509 12.74 -14.11 0.95
N LEU A 510 13.56 -15.14 1.13
CA LEU A 510 14.60 -15.12 2.15
C LEU A 510 15.92 -14.60 1.58
N SER A 511 16.27 -13.37 1.92
CA SER A 511 17.60 -12.83 1.68
C SER A 511 18.59 -13.40 2.72
N ILE A 512 19.59 -14.17 2.28
CA ILE A 512 20.64 -14.75 3.14
C ILE A 512 21.99 -14.13 2.76
N PRO A 513 22.52 -13.18 3.54
CA PRO A 513 23.81 -12.56 3.23
C PRO A 513 24.93 -13.60 3.11
N ALA A 514 25.83 -13.43 2.14
CA ALA A 514 26.94 -14.35 1.88
C ALA A 514 27.81 -14.69 3.12
N GLY A 515 27.91 -13.77 4.08
CA GLY A 515 28.64 -13.98 5.34
C GLY A 515 28.00 -14.99 6.32
N ILE A 516 26.68 -15.22 6.20
CA ILE A 516 25.90 -16.11 7.08
C ILE A 516 25.72 -17.50 6.45
N GLY A 517 25.79 -17.63 5.11
CA GLY A 517 25.59 -18.89 4.41
C GLY A 517 26.43 -20.05 4.95
N ASN A 518 27.73 -19.81 5.20
CA ASN A 518 28.63 -20.81 5.80
C ASN A 518 28.20 -21.28 7.21
N THR A 519 27.51 -20.43 7.97
CA THR A 519 26.96 -20.77 9.29
C THR A 519 25.71 -21.62 9.13
N LEU A 520 24.82 -21.24 8.21
CA LEU A 520 23.60 -21.98 7.90
C LEU A 520 23.92 -23.39 7.38
N ASP A 521 24.88 -23.54 6.49
CA ASP A 521 25.34 -24.84 5.98
C ASP A 521 25.83 -25.78 7.09
N ARG A 522 26.59 -25.24 8.05
CA ARG A 522 27.08 -26.01 9.21
C ARG A 522 25.94 -26.44 10.12
N ILE A 523 24.94 -25.58 10.31
CA ILE A 523 23.76 -25.88 11.12
C ILE A 523 22.91 -26.95 10.43
N ALA A 524 22.60 -26.76 9.15
CA ALA A 524 21.91 -27.72 8.28
C ALA A 524 22.55 -29.12 8.35
N GLN A 525 23.88 -29.20 8.27
CA GLN A 525 24.63 -30.46 8.45
C GLN A 525 24.46 -31.07 9.84
N ASN A 526 24.54 -30.26 10.90
CA ASN A 526 24.36 -30.73 12.29
C ASN A 526 22.93 -31.23 12.56
N LEU A 527 21.95 -30.69 11.84
CA LEU A 527 20.53 -31.05 11.94
C LEU A 527 20.13 -32.27 11.09
N ASN A 528 21.07 -32.84 10.32
CA ASN A 528 20.80 -33.88 9.33
C ASN A 528 19.81 -33.43 8.24
N MET A 529 19.89 -32.15 7.87
CA MET A 529 19.08 -31.47 6.86
C MET A 529 19.98 -30.70 5.89
N PRO A 530 20.87 -31.38 5.16
CA PRO A 530 21.88 -30.72 4.33
C PRO A 530 21.30 -29.86 3.20
N LEU A 531 20.03 -30.06 2.82
CA LEU A 531 19.33 -29.31 1.77
C LEU A 531 18.39 -28.23 2.33
N LEU A 532 18.45 -27.96 3.63
CA LEU A 532 17.67 -26.88 4.23
C LEU A 532 17.96 -25.51 3.59
N PRO A 533 19.22 -25.12 3.30
CA PRO A 533 19.50 -23.85 2.62
C PRO A 533 18.78 -23.75 1.27
N ASP A 534 18.81 -24.81 0.45
CA ASP A 534 18.16 -24.84 -0.87
C ASP A 534 16.63 -24.71 -0.77
N VAL A 535 16.03 -25.33 0.26
CA VAL A 535 14.59 -25.22 0.54
C VAL A 535 14.20 -23.80 0.98
N LEU A 536 15.06 -23.15 1.77
CA LEU A 536 14.81 -21.80 2.26
C LEU A 536 14.96 -20.75 1.14
N GLN A 537 15.97 -20.91 0.28
CA GLN A 537 16.24 -20.06 -0.91
C GLN A 537 15.28 -20.34 -2.08
N HIS A 538 14.44 -21.36 -2.00
CA HIS A 538 13.30 -21.51 -2.90
C HIS A 538 12.22 -20.50 -2.48
N ASP A 539 12.31 -19.29 -3.02
CA ASP A 539 11.43 -18.16 -2.69
C ASP A 539 11.10 -17.30 -3.92
N ARG A 540 10.59 -16.06 -3.74
CA ARG A 540 10.22 -15.13 -4.82
C ARG A 540 10.93 -13.78 -4.71
N ALA A 541 11.97 -13.65 -3.88
CA ALA A 541 12.74 -12.42 -3.77
C ALA A 541 13.51 -12.14 -5.07
N ARG A 542 13.84 -10.87 -5.30
CA ARG A 542 14.47 -10.40 -6.55
C ARG A 542 15.64 -9.50 -6.22
N ASP A 543 16.70 -9.60 -7.02
CA ASP A 543 17.74 -8.57 -7.07
C ASP A 543 17.24 -7.39 -7.94
N LEU A 544 16.86 -6.32 -7.25
CA LEU A 544 16.26 -5.08 -7.72
C LEU A 544 17.28 -3.93 -7.82
N ASP A 545 18.51 -4.07 -7.31
CA ASP A 545 19.51 -3.00 -7.35
C ASP A 545 20.89 -3.41 -7.95
N ASN A 546 20.97 -4.65 -8.43
CA ASN A 546 22.09 -5.28 -9.11
C ASN A 546 23.34 -5.50 -8.25
N ASP A 547 23.21 -5.59 -6.92
CA ASP A 547 24.32 -5.88 -6.01
C ASP A 547 24.65 -7.38 -5.86
N GLY A 548 23.81 -8.25 -6.41
CA GLY A 548 23.98 -9.70 -6.43
C GLY A 548 23.34 -10.43 -5.26
N GLU A 549 22.74 -9.71 -4.31
CA GLU A 549 21.84 -10.24 -3.29
C GLU A 549 20.38 -10.02 -3.74
N VAL A 550 19.43 -10.63 -3.03
CA VAL A 550 18.00 -10.46 -3.33
C VAL A 550 17.32 -9.61 -2.25
N GLU A 551 16.40 -8.76 -2.68
CA GLU A 551 15.57 -7.92 -1.84
C GLU A 551 14.21 -8.59 -1.60
N THR A 552 13.73 -8.51 -0.37
CA THR A 552 12.43 -9.08 0.02
C THR A 552 11.35 -8.01 0.07
N GLY A 553 10.54 -7.96 -0.99
CA GLY A 553 9.35 -7.08 -1.06
C GLY A 553 9.64 -5.60 -1.27
N GLU A 554 10.83 -5.22 -1.73
CA GLU A 554 11.16 -3.81 -1.93
C GLU A 554 10.45 -3.19 -3.15
N ASP A 555 10.01 -4.00 -4.12
CA ASP A 555 9.16 -3.59 -5.25
C ASP A 555 7.66 -3.52 -4.91
N TYR A 556 7.27 -3.86 -3.67
CA TYR A 556 5.86 -3.92 -3.27
C TYR A 556 5.21 -2.54 -3.17
N PHE A 557 5.96 -1.52 -2.70
CA PHE A 557 5.54 -0.13 -2.65
C PHE A 557 6.56 0.73 -3.42
N VAL A 558 6.19 1.13 -4.63
CA VAL A 558 7.03 1.89 -5.55
C VAL A 558 6.24 3.04 -6.17
N SER A 559 6.93 3.92 -6.88
CA SER A 559 6.27 5.03 -7.57
C SER A 559 5.38 4.62 -8.74
N ASP A 560 5.52 3.39 -9.28
CA ASP A 560 4.51 2.79 -10.15
C ASP A 560 3.35 2.25 -9.30
N LEU A 561 2.38 3.14 -9.06
CA LEU A 561 1.20 2.85 -8.25
C LEU A 561 0.35 1.68 -8.78
N LEU A 562 0.40 1.43 -10.09
CA LEU A 562 -0.35 0.32 -10.68
C LEU A 562 0.32 -1.02 -10.34
N HIS A 563 1.65 -1.06 -10.37
CA HIS A 563 2.43 -2.23 -9.97
C HIS A 563 2.21 -2.54 -8.48
N SER A 564 2.40 -1.56 -7.59
CA SER A 564 2.22 -1.75 -6.13
C SER A 564 0.84 -2.28 -5.75
N ARG A 565 -0.21 -1.71 -6.37
CA ARG A 565 -1.57 -2.19 -6.22
C ARG A 565 -1.73 -3.65 -6.68
N ASP A 566 -1.15 -4.00 -7.82
CA ASP A 566 -1.33 -5.32 -8.41
C ASP A 566 -0.46 -6.40 -7.71
N MET A 567 0.60 -6.02 -6.99
CA MET A 567 1.36 -6.90 -6.08
C MET A 567 0.50 -7.44 -4.92
N MET A 568 -0.33 -6.57 -4.31
CA MET A 568 -1.33 -6.96 -3.30
C MET A 568 -2.38 -7.91 -3.87
N ARG A 569 -2.88 -7.58 -5.07
CA ARG A 569 -3.91 -8.38 -5.73
C ARG A 569 -3.36 -9.74 -6.16
N GLN A 570 -2.12 -9.81 -6.64
CA GLN A 570 -1.45 -11.05 -6.98
C GLN A 570 -1.27 -11.94 -5.75
N THR A 571 -0.84 -11.37 -4.62
CA THR A 571 -0.73 -12.10 -3.35
C THR A 571 -2.09 -12.68 -2.91
N THR A 572 -3.17 -11.93 -3.10
CA THR A 572 -4.54 -12.38 -2.79
C THR A 572 -4.96 -13.57 -3.66
N ILE A 573 -4.64 -13.53 -4.96
CA ILE A 573 -4.91 -14.61 -5.90
C ILE A 573 -4.12 -15.87 -5.53
N ASP A 574 -2.85 -15.71 -5.13
CA ASP A 574 -1.99 -16.81 -4.69
C ASP A 574 -2.58 -17.49 -3.43
N GLN A 575 -3.14 -16.70 -2.49
CA GLN A 575 -3.84 -17.22 -1.32
C GLN A 575 -5.14 -17.95 -1.68
N MET A 576 -5.96 -17.39 -2.59
CA MET A 576 -7.16 -18.08 -3.09
C MET A 576 -6.83 -19.43 -3.73
N GLN A 577 -5.74 -19.49 -4.51
CA GLN A 577 -5.30 -20.73 -5.13
C GLN A 577 -4.81 -21.73 -4.07
N LEU A 578 -4.06 -21.30 -3.05
CA LEU A 578 -3.70 -22.16 -1.92
C LEU A 578 -4.96 -22.72 -1.24
N ILE A 579 -5.94 -21.88 -0.90
CA ILE A 579 -7.20 -22.30 -0.28
C ILE A 579 -7.92 -23.31 -1.16
N ARG A 580 -7.99 -23.07 -2.48
CA ARG A 580 -8.60 -24.00 -3.44
C ARG A 580 -7.89 -25.36 -3.46
N ILE A 581 -6.55 -25.39 -3.37
CA ILE A 581 -5.77 -26.63 -3.25
C ILE A 581 -6.12 -27.35 -1.95
N LEU A 582 -6.08 -26.65 -0.81
CA LEU A 582 -6.39 -27.23 0.49
C LEU A 582 -7.82 -27.79 0.55
N ARG A 583 -8.79 -27.10 -0.06
CA ARG A 583 -10.19 -27.56 -0.15
C ARG A 583 -10.34 -28.85 -0.95
N SER A 584 -9.38 -29.20 -1.80
CA SER A 584 -9.41 -30.43 -2.61
C SER A 584 -9.13 -31.71 -1.80
N PHE A 585 -8.70 -31.60 -0.55
CA PHE A 585 -8.37 -32.74 0.31
C PHE A 585 -9.63 -33.42 0.83
N ASP A 586 -10.16 -34.35 0.04
CA ASP A 586 -11.43 -35.05 0.27
C ASP A 586 -11.29 -36.33 1.13
N GLY A 587 -10.08 -36.65 1.60
CA GLY A 587 -9.78 -37.87 2.35
C GLY A 587 -9.81 -39.16 1.53
N GLN A 588 -9.90 -39.08 0.20
CA GLN A 588 -10.02 -40.24 -0.69
C GLN A 588 -9.06 -40.20 -1.87
N SER A 589 -8.95 -39.04 -2.51
CA SER A 589 -8.00 -38.72 -3.57
C SER A 589 -6.57 -38.94 -3.07
N ARG A 590 -5.75 -39.61 -3.88
CA ARG A 590 -4.34 -39.88 -3.59
C ARG A 590 -3.44 -39.14 -4.57
N TRP A 591 -2.24 -38.80 -4.13
CA TRP A 591 -1.17 -38.39 -5.02
C TRP A 591 -0.76 -39.54 -5.94
N GLU A 592 -0.19 -39.21 -7.10
CA GLU A 592 0.50 -40.21 -7.90
C GLU A 592 1.72 -40.73 -7.14
N ASN A 593 2.08 -42.01 -7.30
CA ASN A 593 3.22 -42.58 -6.56
C ASN A 593 4.58 -42.19 -7.14
N THR A 594 4.61 -41.40 -8.22
CA THR A 594 5.81 -40.88 -8.87
C THR A 594 5.70 -39.37 -9.04
N ILE A 595 6.85 -38.71 -9.11
CA ILE A 595 6.95 -37.29 -9.43
C ILE A 595 7.21 -37.15 -10.93
N ASP A 596 6.67 -36.11 -11.54
CA ASP A 596 6.99 -35.74 -12.91
C ASP A 596 8.39 -35.11 -13.00
N GLU A 597 9.41 -35.98 -13.10
CA GLU A 597 10.81 -35.55 -13.26
C GLU A 597 11.09 -34.90 -14.63
N GLU A 598 10.14 -34.91 -15.57
CA GLU A 598 10.26 -34.19 -16.85
C GLU A 598 9.83 -32.73 -16.75
N ASP A 599 9.10 -32.32 -15.69
CA ASP A 599 8.76 -30.92 -15.49
C ASP A 599 10.01 -30.11 -15.15
N PRO A 600 10.33 -29.03 -15.90
CA PRO A 600 11.52 -28.21 -15.64
C PRO A 600 11.65 -27.71 -14.20
N ARG A 601 10.52 -27.36 -13.56
CA ARG A 601 10.51 -26.83 -12.18
C ARG A 601 10.96 -27.87 -11.17
N ILE A 602 10.72 -29.15 -11.46
CA ILE A 602 11.09 -30.29 -10.62
C ILE A 602 12.47 -30.80 -11.02
N ALA A 603 12.75 -30.92 -12.31
CA ALA A 603 14.00 -31.47 -12.85
C ALA A 603 15.23 -30.75 -12.26
N ASP A 604 15.15 -29.44 -12.12
CA ASP A 604 16.23 -28.65 -11.55
C ASP A 604 16.28 -28.74 -10.02
N LYS A 605 15.14 -28.91 -9.35
CA LYS A 605 15.02 -28.95 -7.88
C LYS A 605 15.08 -30.36 -7.29
N ARG A 606 15.33 -31.39 -8.11
CA ARG A 606 15.02 -32.79 -7.79
C ARG A 606 15.62 -33.29 -6.48
N GLU A 607 16.80 -32.78 -6.10
CA GLU A 607 17.54 -33.20 -4.91
C GLU A 607 16.81 -32.97 -3.59
N PHE A 608 16.00 -31.91 -3.50
CA PHE A 608 15.19 -31.57 -2.32
C PHE A 608 13.70 -31.75 -2.55
N VAL A 609 13.28 -32.52 -3.57
CA VAL A 609 11.86 -32.85 -3.78
C VAL A 609 11.51 -34.19 -3.15
N ALA A 610 10.45 -34.20 -2.34
CA ALA A 610 9.88 -35.38 -1.71
C ALA A 610 9.05 -36.23 -2.68
N GLY A 611 9.19 -37.56 -2.61
CA GLY A 611 8.20 -38.48 -3.19
C GLY A 611 6.84 -38.34 -2.51
N TRP A 612 5.78 -38.86 -3.12
CA TRP A 612 4.43 -38.81 -2.56
C TRP A 612 4.04 -40.02 -1.70
N ASP A 613 4.88 -41.05 -1.63
CA ASP A 613 4.72 -42.28 -0.82
C ASP A 613 5.55 -42.13 0.46
N GLN A 614 4.94 -41.58 1.52
CA GLN A 614 5.62 -41.25 2.78
C GLN A 614 5.82 -42.49 3.67
N ASN A 615 4.90 -43.46 3.60
CA ASN A 615 4.96 -44.69 4.40
C ASN A 615 5.68 -45.85 3.69
N GLY A 616 6.04 -45.70 2.42
CA GLY A 616 6.80 -46.66 1.63
C GLY A 616 6.00 -47.89 1.20
N ASP A 617 4.66 -47.80 1.11
CA ASP A 617 3.79 -48.91 0.71
C ASP A 617 3.70 -49.11 -0.82
N GLY A 618 4.33 -48.22 -1.59
CA GLY A 618 4.33 -48.21 -3.05
C GLY A 618 3.20 -47.39 -3.69
N LYS A 619 2.42 -46.65 -2.89
CA LYS A 619 1.33 -45.77 -3.34
C LYS A 619 1.53 -44.36 -2.79
N GLY A 620 1.10 -43.35 -3.55
CA GLY A 620 1.03 -42.00 -3.01
C GLY A 620 0.02 -41.90 -1.86
N GLU A 621 0.30 -41.04 -0.89
CA GLU A 621 -0.59 -40.79 0.24
C GLU A 621 -1.90 -40.13 -0.17
N ILE A 622 -2.86 -40.13 0.75
CA ILE A 622 -4.08 -39.35 0.60
C ILE A 622 -3.68 -37.86 0.52
N ARG A 623 -4.34 -37.09 -0.35
CA ARG A 623 -4.06 -35.65 -0.45
C ARG A 623 -4.38 -35.00 0.89
N GLY A 624 -3.39 -34.32 1.47
CA GLY A 624 -3.48 -33.71 2.81
C GLY A 624 -3.11 -34.62 3.98
N ASP A 625 -2.74 -35.88 3.74
CA ASP A 625 -2.17 -36.82 4.72
C ASP A 625 -0.65 -36.85 4.52
N PHE A 626 0.04 -35.89 5.14
CA PHE A 626 1.47 -35.68 5.00
C PHE A 626 2.29 -36.59 5.91
N ASN A 627 1.71 -37.10 7.00
CA ASN A 627 2.36 -38.04 7.90
C ASN A 627 2.16 -39.53 7.49
N GLY A 628 1.25 -39.81 6.55
CA GLY A 628 0.97 -41.13 5.98
C GLY A 628 0.17 -42.05 6.90
N ASP A 629 -0.59 -41.51 7.86
CA ASP A 629 -1.36 -42.28 8.85
C ASP A 629 -2.77 -42.70 8.37
N GLY A 630 -3.20 -42.17 7.21
CA GLY A 630 -4.48 -42.43 6.58
C GLY A 630 -5.56 -41.39 6.90
N VAL A 631 -5.23 -40.30 7.59
CA VAL A 631 -6.13 -39.18 7.93
C VAL A 631 -5.59 -37.88 7.32
N VAL A 632 -6.49 -37.03 6.81
CA VAL A 632 -6.10 -35.69 6.35
C VAL A 632 -5.71 -34.85 7.57
N ASP A 633 -4.51 -34.29 7.57
CA ASP A 633 -3.96 -33.50 8.68
C ASP A 633 -4.67 -32.14 8.82
N PHE A 634 -4.82 -31.42 7.72
CA PHE A 634 -5.48 -30.10 7.66
C PHE A 634 -6.08 -29.85 6.26
N GLY A 635 -6.95 -28.84 6.15
CA GLY A 635 -7.67 -28.54 4.91
C GLY A 635 -8.93 -29.39 4.69
N GLY A 636 -9.37 -29.53 3.45
CA GLY A 636 -10.68 -30.07 3.08
C GLY A 636 -11.77 -28.98 2.95
N ASP A 637 -12.97 -29.36 2.51
CA ASP A 637 -14.08 -28.41 2.27
C ASP A 637 -14.74 -27.98 3.59
N GLN A 638 -13.97 -27.30 4.44
CA GLN A 638 -14.33 -26.82 5.76
C GLN A 638 -14.06 -25.30 5.89
N PRO A 639 -14.52 -24.64 6.97
CA PRO A 639 -14.26 -23.22 7.19
C PRO A 639 -12.78 -22.95 7.43
N TYR A 640 -12.29 -21.86 6.84
CA TYR A 640 -10.93 -21.36 7.02
C TYR A 640 -10.97 -20.06 7.82
N VAL A 641 -9.80 -19.64 8.30
CA VAL A 641 -9.63 -18.37 9.00
C VAL A 641 -8.39 -17.66 8.45
N ALA A 642 -8.32 -16.35 8.59
CA ALA A 642 -7.20 -15.56 8.09
C ALA A 642 -6.58 -14.71 9.21
N TRP A 643 -5.27 -14.50 9.15
CA TRP A 643 -4.59 -13.59 10.06
C TRP A 643 -3.35 -13.01 9.39
N GLY A 644 -2.98 -11.80 9.73
CA GLY A 644 -1.69 -11.28 9.31
C GLY A 644 -1.30 -10.04 10.07
N THR A 645 -0.01 -9.71 9.95
CA THR A 645 0.66 -8.63 10.66
C THR A 645 1.18 -7.59 9.68
N SER A 646 1.01 -6.29 9.98
CA SER A 646 1.51 -5.19 9.13
C SER A 646 0.95 -5.26 7.70
N LEU A 647 1.79 -5.36 6.66
CA LEU A 647 1.38 -5.68 5.29
C LEU A 647 0.45 -6.90 5.24
N GLY A 648 0.74 -7.93 6.03
CA GLY A 648 -0.12 -9.10 6.16
C GLY A 648 -1.50 -8.80 6.75
N GLY A 649 -1.60 -7.77 7.60
CA GLY A 649 -2.85 -7.24 8.12
C GLY A 649 -3.68 -6.53 7.03
N LEU A 650 -3.03 -5.81 6.11
CA LEU A 650 -3.67 -5.26 4.90
C LEU A 650 -4.20 -6.39 4.02
N GLN A 651 -3.33 -7.35 3.70
CA GLN A 651 -3.61 -8.51 2.87
C GLN A 651 -4.77 -9.35 3.42
N THR A 652 -4.81 -9.54 4.74
CA THR A 652 -5.90 -10.25 5.42
C THR A 652 -7.24 -9.53 5.28
N GLY A 653 -7.24 -8.20 5.30
CA GLY A 653 -8.45 -7.42 5.05
C GLY A 653 -9.02 -7.66 3.65
N ILE A 654 -8.17 -7.65 2.62
CA ILE A 654 -8.61 -7.97 1.25
C ILE A 654 -9.17 -9.40 1.20
N LEU A 655 -8.40 -10.38 1.66
CA LEU A 655 -8.77 -11.81 1.62
C LEU A 655 -10.10 -12.08 2.32
N ALA A 656 -10.32 -11.48 3.49
CA ALA A 656 -11.54 -11.64 4.29
C ALA A 656 -12.81 -11.17 3.59
N GLY A 657 -12.72 -10.16 2.71
CA GLY A 657 -13.87 -9.64 1.96
C GLY A 657 -14.14 -10.35 0.63
N ILE A 658 -13.17 -11.11 0.10
CA ILE A 658 -13.24 -11.69 -1.25
C ILE A 658 -13.26 -13.24 -1.28
N GLU A 659 -12.84 -13.92 -0.21
CA GLU A 659 -12.84 -15.39 -0.13
C GLU A 659 -13.92 -15.90 0.84
N PRO A 660 -15.04 -16.45 0.35
CA PRO A 660 -16.20 -16.84 1.15
C PRO A 660 -15.96 -18.01 2.11
N THR A 661 -14.83 -18.72 2.01
CA THR A 661 -14.49 -19.80 2.95
C THR A 661 -13.83 -19.30 4.23
N ILE A 662 -13.30 -18.07 4.24
CA ILE A 662 -12.83 -17.42 5.46
C ILE A 662 -14.05 -17.06 6.30
N ARG A 663 -14.10 -17.50 7.57
CA ARG A 663 -15.23 -17.21 8.48
C ARG A 663 -14.87 -16.33 9.65
N ALA A 664 -13.58 -16.27 9.98
CA ALA A 664 -13.03 -15.28 10.88
C ALA A 664 -11.70 -14.80 10.35
N ALA A 665 -11.46 -13.51 10.53
CA ALA A 665 -10.19 -12.90 10.19
C ALA A 665 -9.72 -11.98 11.32
N ALA A 666 -8.41 -11.88 11.49
CA ALA A 666 -7.80 -10.89 12.37
C ALA A 666 -6.77 -10.07 11.59
N SER A 667 -6.81 -8.74 11.72
CA SER A 667 -5.80 -7.85 11.14
C SER A 667 -5.00 -7.22 12.27
N ASN A 668 -3.73 -7.57 12.39
CA ASN A 668 -2.81 -6.99 13.38
C ASN A 668 -1.98 -5.89 12.72
N ALA A 669 -2.13 -4.65 13.19
CA ALA A 669 -1.43 -3.50 12.62
C ALA A 669 -1.62 -3.34 11.10
N GLY A 670 -2.79 -3.76 10.60
CA GLY A 670 -3.24 -3.46 9.25
C GLY A 670 -4.10 -2.19 9.25
N GLY A 671 -4.40 -1.69 8.05
CA GLY A 671 -5.19 -0.48 7.85
C GLY A 671 -6.01 -0.49 6.56
N GLY A 672 -6.81 0.56 6.39
CA GLY A 672 -7.52 0.88 5.15
C GLY A 672 -7.30 2.35 4.81
N GLY A 673 -7.37 2.71 3.54
CA GLY A 673 -6.92 4.00 3.02
C GLY A 673 -5.42 3.96 2.68
N LEU A 674 -5.03 3.25 1.62
CA LEU A 674 -3.62 3.10 1.23
C LEU A 674 -2.92 4.44 0.94
N GLY A 675 -3.65 5.41 0.38
CA GLY A 675 -3.18 6.78 0.21
C GLY A 675 -2.99 7.51 1.55
N ASP A 676 -3.79 7.20 2.57
CA ASP A 676 -3.64 7.78 3.92
C ASP A 676 -2.39 7.25 4.60
N ILE A 677 -2.15 5.93 4.48
CA ILE A 677 -0.89 5.31 4.90
C ILE A 677 0.27 6.05 4.23
N ALA A 678 0.22 6.25 2.91
CA ALA A 678 1.30 6.89 2.17
C ALA A 678 1.63 8.33 2.59
N THR A 679 0.66 9.04 3.20
CA THR A 679 0.86 10.44 3.63
C THR A 679 1.50 10.61 4.99
N ARG A 680 1.53 9.56 5.82
CA ARG A 680 1.98 9.62 7.22
C ARG A 680 3.01 8.57 7.62
N THR A 681 3.16 7.52 6.81
CA THR A 681 4.02 6.39 7.14
C THR A 681 5.50 6.77 7.28
N ASP A 682 6.16 6.16 8.27
CA ASP A 682 7.62 6.21 8.44
C ASP A 682 8.36 5.10 7.66
N ILE A 683 7.64 4.23 6.94
CA ILE A 683 8.27 3.09 6.29
C ILE A 683 9.10 3.49 5.07
N ARG A 684 10.32 2.95 5.02
CA ARG A 684 11.29 3.20 3.95
C ARG A 684 10.80 2.77 2.57
N ASN A 685 10.02 1.70 2.46
CA ASN A 685 9.44 1.27 1.17
C ASN A 685 8.59 2.38 0.55
N VAL A 686 7.80 3.10 1.34
CA VAL A 686 6.98 4.20 0.83
C VAL A 686 7.79 5.48 0.71
N GLN A 687 8.57 5.86 1.74
CA GLN A 687 9.37 7.07 1.69
C GLN A 687 10.36 7.02 0.52
N VAL A 688 11.21 6.00 0.46
CA VAL A 688 12.24 5.86 -0.57
C VAL A 688 11.69 5.25 -1.86
N GLY A 689 10.96 4.13 -1.81
CA GLY A 689 10.50 3.45 -3.03
C GLY A 689 9.43 4.23 -3.81
N ALA A 690 8.56 4.98 -3.11
CA ALA A 690 7.48 5.76 -3.74
C ALA A 690 7.74 7.27 -3.75
N LEU A 691 7.94 7.91 -2.58
CA LEU A 691 8.01 9.37 -2.48
C LEU A 691 9.29 9.95 -3.09
N LEU A 692 10.45 9.27 -2.97
CA LEU A 692 11.70 9.76 -3.59
C LEU A 692 11.59 9.85 -5.12
N PRO A 693 11.15 8.83 -5.88
CA PRO A 693 10.88 9.01 -7.31
C PRO A 693 9.75 10.01 -7.59
N MET A 694 8.74 10.14 -6.72
CA MET A 694 7.70 11.16 -6.93
C MET A 694 8.29 12.58 -6.91
N PHE A 695 9.22 12.88 -5.99
CA PHE A 695 9.90 14.18 -5.95
C PHE A 695 11.05 14.30 -6.95
N GLY A 696 11.70 13.17 -7.24
CA GLY A 696 12.97 13.09 -7.92
C GLY A 696 12.89 12.85 -9.43
N PRO A 697 14.01 12.42 -10.04
CA PRO A 697 15.34 12.31 -9.41
C PRO A 697 15.79 13.66 -8.80
N LEU A 698 16.34 13.63 -7.58
CA LEU A 698 16.70 14.84 -6.85
C LEU A 698 18.18 15.18 -7.07
N LEU A 699 18.45 16.38 -7.58
CA LEU A 699 19.78 16.97 -7.61
C LEU A 699 20.01 17.78 -6.34
N SER A 700 21.10 17.50 -5.63
CA SER A 700 21.46 18.19 -4.39
C SER A 700 22.87 18.78 -4.46
N GLY A 701 23.04 19.95 -3.85
CA GLY A 701 24.32 20.62 -3.71
C GLY A 701 24.64 20.93 -2.26
N THR A 702 25.89 20.78 -1.86
CA THR A 702 26.36 21.19 -0.52
C THR A 702 27.79 21.71 -0.58
N ALA A 703 28.03 22.86 0.02
CA ALA A 703 29.33 23.50 0.16
C ALA A 703 29.62 23.80 1.64
N GLN A 704 30.91 23.93 1.97
CA GLN A 704 31.29 24.44 3.29
C GLN A 704 30.95 25.92 3.41
N THR A 705 30.39 26.33 4.55
CA THR A 705 30.07 27.72 4.86
C THR A 705 30.87 28.22 6.05
N ASP A 706 31.10 29.54 6.13
CA ASP A 706 31.52 30.18 7.38
C ASP A 706 30.36 30.35 8.38
N ASP A 707 30.63 30.94 9.54
CA ASP A 707 29.65 31.17 10.60
C ASP A 707 28.52 32.12 10.15
N GLU A 708 28.78 32.94 9.13
CA GLU A 708 27.82 33.85 8.50
C GLU A 708 27.06 33.22 7.31
N GLY A 709 27.27 31.92 7.02
CA GLY A 709 26.59 31.20 5.96
C GLY A 709 27.15 31.43 4.55
N ASN A 710 28.26 32.17 4.40
CA ASN A 710 28.90 32.39 3.10
C ASN A 710 29.66 31.14 2.67
N ILE A 711 29.58 30.83 1.38
CA ILE A 711 30.27 29.67 0.80
C ILE A 711 31.79 29.91 0.79
N THR A 712 32.55 29.02 1.43
CA THR A 712 34.02 29.12 1.56
C THR A 712 34.78 28.04 0.78
N GLY A 713 34.08 27.03 0.26
CA GLY A 713 34.68 25.92 -0.48
C GLY A 713 33.88 25.54 -1.73
N ALA A 714 34.40 24.56 -2.47
CA ALA A 714 33.73 24.01 -3.64
C ALA A 714 32.37 23.40 -3.26
N MET A 715 31.38 23.59 -4.12
CA MET A 715 30.08 22.95 -4.00
C MET A 715 30.17 21.52 -4.54
N ARG A 716 29.88 20.54 -3.69
CA ARG A 716 29.72 19.14 -4.10
C ARG A 716 28.32 18.95 -4.67
N LEU A 717 28.26 18.30 -5.84
CA LEU A 717 27.02 17.88 -6.48
C LEU A 717 26.80 16.38 -6.33
N GLU A 718 25.58 16.00 -5.99
CA GLU A 718 25.15 14.62 -5.87
C GLU A 718 23.70 14.42 -6.30
N TRP A 719 23.41 13.23 -6.80
CA TRP A 719 22.03 12.77 -6.96
C TRP A 719 21.57 12.11 -5.66
N ILE A 720 20.30 12.28 -5.31
CA ILE A 720 19.61 11.47 -4.31
C ILE A 720 18.65 10.57 -5.09
N LEU A 721 18.93 9.27 -5.08
CA LEU A 721 18.23 8.25 -5.87
C LEU A 721 17.88 7.06 -4.98
N PRO A 722 16.76 6.36 -5.22
CA PRO A 722 16.50 5.10 -4.56
C PRO A 722 17.42 4.00 -5.12
N SER A 723 17.75 3.01 -4.29
CA SER A 723 18.40 1.73 -4.62
C SER A 723 17.70 0.72 -3.72
N GLY A 724 16.65 0.08 -4.23
CA GLY A 724 15.66 -0.55 -3.35
C GLY A 724 15.07 0.46 -2.36
N ILE A 725 15.11 0.14 -1.06
CA ILE A 725 14.64 1.01 0.05
C ILE A 725 15.72 1.96 0.61
N ASP A 726 16.90 1.99 0.00
CA ASP A 726 18.00 2.87 0.38
C ASP A 726 18.01 4.17 -0.43
N ASP A 727 17.99 5.32 0.25
CA ASP A 727 18.24 6.63 -0.36
C ASP A 727 19.76 6.82 -0.56
N ARG A 728 20.24 6.57 -1.78
CA ARG A 728 21.65 6.70 -2.12
C ARG A 728 22.02 8.13 -2.49
N TYR A 729 23.08 8.64 -1.84
CA TYR A 729 23.71 9.92 -2.17
C TYR A 729 24.87 9.68 -3.13
N VAL A 730 24.64 9.91 -4.42
CA VAL A 730 25.49 9.52 -5.54
C VAL A 730 26.29 10.74 -6.03
N PRO A 731 27.53 10.96 -5.56
CA PRO A 731 28.25 12.21 -5.82
C PRO A 731 28.90 12.12 -7.18
N PHE A 732 28.58 13.06 -8.08
CA PHE A 732 29.05 13.00 -9.46
C PHE A 732 29.94 14.18 -9.85
N GLY A 733 30.08 15.24 -9.04
CA GLY A 733 30.95 16.37 -9.39
C GLY A 733 31.17 17.39 -8.28
N THR A 734 32.03 18.38 -8.55
CA THR A 734 32.25 19.57 -7.71
C THR A 734 32.34 20.82 -8.58
N ILE A 735 31.82 21.94 -8.09
CA ILE A 735 31.82 23.24 -8.78
C ILE A 735 32.46 24.30 -7.87
N GLU A 736 33.35 25.09 -8.45
CA GLU A 736 33.96 26.25 -7.80
C GLU A 736 33.21 27.53 -8.15
N GLY A 737 33.19 28.51 -7.24
CA GLY A 737 32.65 29.85 -7.50
C GLY A 737 31.12 29.95 -7.51
N VAL A 738 30.43 28.99 -6.89
CA VAL A 738 29.01 29.10 -6.55
C VAL A 738 28.86 30.00 -5.33
N GLU A 739 27.91 30.93 -5.41
CA GLU A 739 27.59 31.91 -4.36
C GLU A 739 26.14 31.72 -3.90
N ASN A 740 25.81 32.15 -2.68
CA ASN A 740 24.40 32.21 -2.27
C ASN A 740 23.63 33.17 -3.19
N GLY A 741 22.41 32.81 -3.58
CA GLY A 741 21.59 33.52 -4.57
C GLY A 741 21.87 33.13 -6.02
N ASP A 742 22.88 32.29 -6.30
CA ASP A 742 22.99 31.67 -7.63
C ASP A 742 21.81 30.74 -7.92
N MET A 743 21.37 30.71 -9.17
CA MET A 743 20.33 29.81 -9.67
C MET A 743 20.94 28.53 -10.23
N ILE A 744 20.38 27.39 -9.83
CA ILE A 744 20.62 26.09 -10.44
C ILE A 744 19.42 25.76 -11.32
N VAL A 745 19.63 25.63 -12.62
CA VAL A 745 18.62 25.25 -13.60
C VAL A 745 18.88 23.81 -14.03
N LEU A 746 18.00 22.90 -13.64
CA LEU A 746 17.99 21.51 -14.08
C LEU A 746 17.05 21.36 -15.27
N ARG A 747 17.58 20.87 -16.39
CA ARG A 747 16.87 20.77 -17.67
C ARG A 747 16.82 19.32 -18.12
N ASN A 748 15.64 18.90 -18.59
CA ASN A 748 15.45 17.62 -19.28
C ASN A 748 15.16 17.90 -20.75
N LEU A 749 16.11 17.55 -21.61
CA LEU A 749 16.05 17.90 -23.03
C LEU A 749 14.93 17.17 -23.78
N VAL A 750 14.52 15.98 -23.32
CA VAL A 750 13.40 15.24 -23.89
C VAL A 750 12.09 15.92 -23.50
N ARG A 751 11.94 16.24 -22.20
CA ARG A 751 10.78 16.98 -21.67
C ARG A 751 10.56 18.32 -22.36
N GLU A 752 11.63 19.08 -22.64
CA GLU A 752 11.55 20.38 -23.32
C GLU A 752 10.94 20.30 -24.72
N THR A 753 10.96 19.12 -25.37
CA THR A 753 10.32 18.92 -26.68
C THR A 753 8.81 18.68 -26.60
N ARG A 754 8.26 18.43 -25.40
CA ARG A 754 6.83 18.19 -25.18
C ARG A 754 6.08 19.53 -25.14
N GLU A 755 5.58 19.97 -26.30
CA GLU A 755 4.94 21.29 -26.49
C GLU A 755 3.75 21.55 -25.55
N HIS A 756 3.07 20.50 -25.08
CA HIS A 756 1.92 20.60 -24.17
C HIS A 756 2.29 20.93 -22.72
N ILE A 757 3.57 20.82 -22.34
CA ILE A 757 4.05 21.22 -21.02
C ILE A 757 4.28 22.74 -21.02
N PRO A 758 3.76 23.51 -20.04
CA PRO A 758 4.03 24.93 -19.89
C PRO A 758 5.53 25.24 -19.83
N GLU A 759 5.94 26.42 -20.31
CA GLU A 759 7.37 26.77 -20.46
C GLU A 759 8.12 26.74 -19.12
N GLU A 760 7.46 27.23 -18.07
CA GLU A 760 7.87 27.27 -16.68
C GLU A 760 8.00 25.87 -16.03
N GLU A 761 7.30 24.86 -16.52
CA GLU A 761 7.39 23.48 -16.00
C GLU A 761 8.38 22.59 -16.78
N ARG A 762 8.97 23.08 -17.87
CA ARG A 762 9.89 22.27 -18.72
C ARG A 762 11.25 22.04 -18.09
N HIS A 763 11.64 22.90 -17.16
CA HIS A 763 12.88 22.85 -16.41
C HIS A 763 12.58 23.20 -14.95
N ALA A 764 13.48 22.81 -14.05
CA ALA A 764 13.36 23.13 -12.64
C ALA A 764 14.44 24.14 -12.26
N VAL A 765 14.08 25.10 -11.41
CA VAL A 765 14.98 26.14 -10.91
C VAL A 765 14.96 26.11 -9.39
N VAL A 766 16.12 26.28 -8.78
CA VAL A 766 16.28 26.45 -7.33
C VAL A 766 17.39 27.46 -7.07
N HIS A 767 17.29 28.24 -6.00
CA HIS A 767 18.38 29.13 -5.58
C HIS A 767 19.27 28.48 -4.52
N VAL A 768 20.56 28.82 -4.55
CA VAL A 768 21.51 28.39 -3.53
C VAL A 768 21.33 29.21 -2.27
N ARG A 769 21.03 28.56 -1.15
CA ARG A 769 20.87 29.19 0.17
C ARG A 769 21.77 28.50 1.18
N ASN A 770 22.57 29.28 1.93
CA ASN A 770 23.50 28.77 2.95
C ASN A 770 24.37 27.60 2.45
N GLY A 771 24.90 27.72 1.23
CA GLY A 771 25.74 26.69 0.61
C GLY A 771 25.01 25.39 0.25
N ARG A 772 23.67 25.38 0.24
CA ARG A 772 22.84 24.20 -0.04
C ARG A 772 21.80 24.51 -1.10
N PHE A 773 21.38 23.47 -1.81
CA PHE A 773 20.18 23.48 -2.65
C PHE A 773 19.68 22.06 -2.86
N ARG A 774 18.42 21.91 -3.24
CA ARG A 774 17.83 20.67 -3.73
C ARG A 774 16.78 20.97 -4.79
N VAL A 775 16.81 20.25 -5.91
CA VAL A 775 15.83 20.40 -6.99
C VAL A 775 15.49 19.06 -7.61
N GLY A 776 14.19 18.81 -7.80
CA GLY A 776 13.67 17.67 -8.54
C GLY A 776 13.17 18.09 -9.91
N LEU A 777 13.26 17.19 -10.89
CA LEU A 777 12.66 17.38 -12.22
C LEU A 777 12.15 16.05 -12.73
N ALA A 778 10.97 16.07 -13.35
CA ALA A 778 10.41 14.88 -13.95
C ALA A 778 11.32 14.36 -15.09
N ALA A 779 11.70 13.09 -15.02
CA ALA A 779 12.58 12.45 -15.98
C ALA A 779 12.26 10.97 -16.11
N ASP A 780 12.32 10.44 -17.32
CA ASP A 780 12.21 9.01 -17.59
C ASP A 780 13.59 8.35 -17.51
N ALA A 781 13.67 7.16 -16.90
CA ALA A 781 14.82 6.26 -16.96
C ALA A 781 14.38 4.81 -16.78
N ASP A 782 15.17 3.90 -17.34
CA ASP A 782 15.03 2.45 -17.13
C ASP A 782 15.30 2.08 -15.66
N SER A 783 14.58 1.06 -15.17
CA SER A 783 14.87 0.45 -13.86
C SER A 783 16.24 -0.24 -13.83
N ALA A 784 16.73 -0.53 -12.62
CA ALA A 784 17.94 -1.31 -12.41
C ALA A 784 17.92 -2.62 -13.21
N MET A 785 16.80 -3.34 -13.13
CA MET A 785 16.60 -4.64 -13.78
C MET A 785 16.58 -4.49 -15.30
N THR A 786 15.88 -3.47 -15.81
CA THR A 786 15.84 -3.16 -17.25
C THR A 786 17.25 -2.87 -17.79
N ARG A 787 18.05 -2.09 -17.06
CA ARG A 787 19.45 -1.82 -17.44
C ARG A 787 20.28 -3.08 -17.43
N ARG A 788 20.16 -3.92 -16.40
CA ARG A 788 20.81 -5.24 -16.33
C ARG A 788 20.45 -6.11 -17.54
N ALA A 789 19.18 -6.21 -17.88
CA ALA A 789 18.71 -6.99 -19.03
C ALA A 789 19.31 -6.48 -20.36
N LYS A 790 19.29 -5.15 -20.58
CA LYS A 790 19.84 -4.52 -21.81
C LYS A 790 21.35 -4.66 -21.94
N LEU A 791 22.07 -4.57 -20.81
CA LEU A 791 23.54 -4.66 -20.76
C LEU A 791 24.05 -6.11 -20.72
N GLY A 792 23.24 -7.04 -20.19
CA GLY A 792 23.53 -8.47 -20.12
C GLY A 792 24.68 -8.84 -19.19
N PHE A 793 24.84 -8.12 -18.07
CA PHE A 793 25.84 -8.42 -17.05
C PHE A 793 25.30 -9.39 -15.98
N ASP A 794 26.23 -10.04 -15.27
CA ASP A 794 25.91 -10.96 -14.17
C ASP A 794 25.94 -10.16 -12.87
N PRO A 795 24.79 -9.97 -12.18
CA PRO A 795 24.74 -9.13 -11.01
C PRO A 795 25.45 -9.73 -9.80
N SER A 796 25.71 -11.05 -9.78
CA SER A 796 26.48 -11.71 -8.71
C SER A 796 27.97 -11.32 -8.68
N LEU A 797 28.43 -10.54 -9.67
CA LEU A 797 29.76 -9.97 -9.72
C LEU A 797 29.70 -8.49 -9.37
N ASP A 798 30.37 -8.10 -8.28
CA ASP A 798 30.53 -6.68 -7.97
C ASP A 798 31.57 -6.08 -8.92
N LEU A 799 31.18 -5.03 -9.65
CA LEU A 799 32.05 -4.36 -10.61
C LEU A 799 33.36 -3.89 -9.98
N VAL A 800 33.31 -3.37 -8.76
CA VAL A 800 34.47 -2.77 -8.09
C VAL A 800 35.37 -3.86 -7.52
N ASP A 801 34.80 -4.83 -6.83
CA ASP A 801 35.55 -5.83 -6.08
C ASP A 801 35.99 -6.99 -6.97
N ASP A 802 35.10 -7.50 -7.82
CA ASP A 802 35.33 -8.73 -8.58
C ASP A 802 35.88 -8.47 -9.98
N VAL A 803 35.42 -7.39 -10.64
CA VAL A 803 35.84 -7.08 -12.01
C VAL A 803 37.01 -6.11 -12.02
N MET A 804 36.96 -5.03 -11.24
CA MET A 804 38.09 -4.09 -11.12
C MET A 804 39.20 -4.60 -10.19
N GLY A 805 38.91 -5.61 -9.36
CA GLY A 805 39.88 -6.22 -8.43
C GLY A 805 40.17 -5.35 -7.20
N CYS A 806 39.22 -4.51 -6.78
CA CYS A 806 39.37 -3.60 -5.64
C CYS A 806 38.89 -4.21 -4.31
N ARG A 807 38.66 -5.53 -4.27
CA ARG A 807 38.22 -6.23 -3.07
C ARG A 807 39.17 -5.96 -1.91
N GLU A 808 38.60 -5.72 -0.73
CA GLU A 808 39.41 -5.51 0.46
C GLU A 808 40.16 -6.80 0.83
N GLU A 809 41.46 -6.66 1.05
CA GLU A 809 42.36 -7.78 1.31
C GLU A 809 43.25 -7.47 2.51
N ALA A 810 43.31 -8.41 3.46
CA ALA A 810 44.15 -8.28 4.64
C ALA A 810 45.63 -8.58 4.34
N VAL A 811 45.93 -9.26 3.22
CA VAL A 811 47.29 -9.66 2.85
C VAL A 811 47.49 -9.59 1.34
N CYS A 812 48.49 -8.84 0.89
CA CYS A 812 48.93 -8.82 -0.51
C CYS A 812 50.30 -9.49 -0.64
N GLY A 813 50.31 -10.73 -1.15
CA GLY A 813 51.53 -11.54 -1.25
C GLY A 813 52.07 -11.94 0.13
N GLU A 814 53.18 -11.32 0.57
CA GLU A 814 53.78 -11.52 1.90
C GLU A 814 53.55 -10.32 2.85
N GLU A 815 52.87 -9.26 2.39
CA GLU A 815 52.63 -8.02 3.15
C GLU A 815 51.25 -8.05 3.82
N GLU A 816 51.19 -7.77 5.13
CA GLU A 816 49.92 -7.52 5.84
C GLU A 816 49.44 -6.09 5.56
N CYS A 817 48.20 -5.95 5.11
CA CYS A 817 47.62 -4.67 4.74
C CYS A 817 46.87 -4.01 5.91
N ALA A 818 46.73 -2.68 5.85
CA ALA A 818 45.83 -1.97 6.76
C ALA A 818 44.37 -2.18 6.35
N ASP A 819 43.45 -2.12 7.31
CA ASP A 819 42.01 -2.19 7.05
C ASP A 819 41.58 -1.17 5.98
N GLY A 820 40.73 -1.58 5.05
CA GLY A 820 40.30 -0.79 3.89
C GLY A 820 41.32 -0.72 2.75
N SER A 821 42.26 -1.66 2.66
CA SER A 821 43.23 -1.76 1.56
C SER A 821 42.88 -2.86 0.55
N TYR A 822 43.31 -2.69 -0.69
CA TYR A 822 43.22 -3.69 -1.75
C TYR A 822 44.61 -4.04 -2.29
N CYS A 823 44.72 -5.16 -3.00
CA CYS A 823 45.96 -5.54 -3.68
C CYS A 823 46.06 -4.91 -5.06
N ALA A 824 46.99 -3.97 -5.23
CA ALA A 824 47.30 -3.43 -6.54
C ALA A 824 47.90 -4.50 -7.47
N PRO A 825 47.86 -4.31 -8.81
CA PRO A 825 48.42 -5.29 -9.77
C PRO A 825 49.90 -5.62 -9.57
N ASP A 826 50.66 -4.76 -8.89
CA ASP A 826 52.07 -4.99 -8.54
C ASP A 826 52.27 -5.76 -7.22
N GLY A 827 51.19 -6.14 -6.54
CA GLY A 827 51.18 -6.89 -5.29
C GLY A 827 51.31 -6.05 -4.02
N SER A 828 51.26 -4.70 -4.12
CA SER A 828 51.32 -3.81 -2.96
C SER A 828 49.94 -3.52 -2.34
N CYS A 829 49.91 -3.26 -1.02
CA CYS A 829 48.71 -2.79 -0.32
C CYS A 829 48.47 -1.29 -0.65
N GLN A 830 47.32 -0.96 -1.23
CA GLN A 830 46.89 0.41 -1.51
C GLN A 830 45.53 0.70 -0.85
N PRO A 831 45.22 1.94 -0.44
CA PRO A 831 43.90 2.26 0.07
C PRO A 831 42.81 2.01 -0.99
N ARG A 832 41.69 1.39 -0.62
CA ARG A 832 40.58 1.09 -1.55
C ARG A 832 40.00 2.35 -2.22
N SER A 833 40.08 3.50 -1.55
CA SER A 833 39.73 4.82 -2.13
C SER A 833 40.58 5.21 -3.34
N GLU A 834 41.80 4.65 -3.46
CA GLU A 834 42.70 4.89 -4.59
C GLU A 834 42.52 3.88 -5.73
N CYS A 835 41.72 2.82 -5.55
CA CYS A 835 41.54 1.81 -6.59
C CYS A 835 40.85 2.38 -7.83
N ARG A 836 39.68 3.02 -7.67
CA ARG A 836 38.91 3.55 -8.81
C ARG A 836 39.68 4.61 -9.62
N PRO A 837 40.30 5.64 -9.00
CA PRO A 837 41.06 6.65 -9.74
C PRO A 837 42.27 6.11 -10.50
N ASN A 838 42.83 4.99 -10.06
CA ASN A 838 44.02 4.37 -10.64
C ASN A 838 43.71 3.16 -11.54
N PHE A 839 42.43 2.80 -11.68
CA PHE A 839 42.01 1.65 -12.46
C PHE A 839 42.27 1.87 -13.96
N ASP A 840 42.89 0.88 -14.61
CA ASP A 840 43.19 0.89 -16.04
C ASP A 840 42.57 -0.35 -16.70
N PRO A 841 41.42 -0.20 -17.41
CA PRO A 841 40.74 -1.32 -18.05
C PRO A 841 41.61 -2.10 -19.05
N SER A 842 42.71 -1.50 -19.56
CA SER A 842 43.61 -2.18 -20.49
C SER A 842 44.48 -3.26 -19.85
N GLN A 843 44.52 -3.31 -18.52
CA GLN A 843 45.24 -4.31 -17.73
C GLN A 843 44.40 -5.53 -17.38
N LEU A 844 43.09 -5.47 -17.67
CA LEU A 844 42.18 -6.60 -17.46
C LEU A 844 42.53 -7.79 -18.36
N SER A 845 42.20 -9.00 -17.89
CA SER A 845 42.21 -10.19 -18.74
C SER A 845 41.18 -10.04 -19.88
N GLU A 846 41.27 -10.85 -20.94
CA GLU A 846 40.28 -10.79 -22.03
C GLU A 846 38.86 -11.11 -21.55
N GLU A 847 38.73 -11.96 -20.53
CA GLU A 847 37.45 -12.32 -19.94
C GLU A 847 36.91 -11.18 -19.09
N ASP A 848 37.72 -10.62 -18.19
CA ASP A 848 37.31 -9.53 -17.31
C ASP A 848 37.04 -8.25 -18.11
N ALA A 849 37.77 -8.00 -19.20
CA ALA A 849 37.47 -6.90 -20.11
C ALA A 849 36.09 -7.04 -20.76
N LYS A 850 35.64 -8.27 -21.08
CA LYS A 850 34.29 -8.53 -21.60
C LYS A 850 33.23 -8.37 -20.51
N ARG A 851 33.51 -8.81 -19.29
CA ARG A 851 32.63 -8.61 -18.13
C ARG A 851 32.49 -7.13 -17.84
N PHE A 852 33.61 -6.44 -17.63
CA PHE A 852 33.69 -4.99 -17.43
C PHE A 852 32.87 -4.23 -18.47
N ALA A 853 33.07 -4.50 -19.77
CA ALA A 853 32.35 -3.81 -20.84
C ALA A 853 30.81 -3.92 -20.74
N ARG A 854 30.27 -4.96 -20.10
CA ARG A 854 28.82 -5.09 -19.87
C ARG A 854 28.34 -4.26 -18.69
N HIS A 855 29.20 -3.91 -17.75
CA HIS A 855 28.88 -2.99 -16.65
C HIS A 855 29.10 -1.52 -17.04
N VAL A 856 29.40 -1.17 -18.30
CA VAL A 856 29.67 0.21 -18.71
C VAL A 856 28.54 0.76 -19.57
N ALA A 857 27.94 1.86 -19.12
CA ALA A 857 26.99 2.65 -19.91
C ALA A 857 27.73 3.75 -20.69
N ASP A 858 28.35 3.40 -21.82
CA ASP A 858 29.10 4.36 -22.67
C ASP A 858 28.22 5.50 -23.21
N ASN A 859 26.93 5.24 -23.42
CA ASN A 859 25.92 6.22 -23.78
C ASN A 859 24.73 6.17 -22.81
N PRO A 860 24.81 6.87 -21.67
CA PRO A 860 23.77 6.84 -20.63
C PRO A 860 22.38 7.27 -21.12
N THR A 861 22.29 8.03 -22.22
CA THR A 861 21.01 8.48 -22.80
C THR A 861 20.21 7.38 -23.49
N GLU A 862 20.76 6.17 -23.61
CA GLU A 862 20.01 4.97 -24.05
C GLU A 862 19.14 4.38 -22.94
N PHE A 863 19.43 4.75 -21.68
CA PHE A 863 18.77 4.23 -20.48
C PHE A 863 17.98 5.29 -19.71
N GLY A 864 18.05 6.55 -20.11
CA GLY A 864 17.33 7.64 -19.45
C GLY A 864 17.43 8.97 -20.19
N ASP A 865 16.60 9.92 -19.79
CA ASP A 865 16.51 11.22 -20.43
C ASP A 865 17.83 12.00 -20.34
N ALA A 866 18.19 12.72 -21.42
CA ALA A 866 19.35 13.59 -21.44
C ALA A 866 19.13 14.84 -20.55
N LEU A 867 20.07 15.10 -19.64
CA LEU A 867 19.99 16.17 -18.66
C LEU A 867 21.06 17.24 -18.88
N VAL A 868 20.73 18.49 -18.53
CA VAL A 868 21.67 19.62 -18.51
C VAL A 868 21.49 20.38 -17.20
N ILE A 869 22.59 20.69 -16.53
CA ILE A 869 22.61 21.55 -15.33
C ILE A 869 23.28 22.86 -15.71
N GLU A 870 22.59 23.97 -15.53
CA GLU A 870 23.15 25.31 -15.68
C GLU A 870 23.23 26.01 -14.33
N ILE A 871 24.38 26.64 -14.07
CA ILE A 871 24.61 27.48 -12.91
C ILE A 871 24.62 28.91 -13.41
N ARG A 872 23.71 29.74 -12.90
CA ARG A 872 23.53 31.13 -13.29
C ARG A 872 23.71 32.01 -12.05
N ALA A 873 24.31 33.18 -12.24
CA ALA A 873 24.33 34.21 -11.23
C ALA A 873 22.90 34.69 -10.93
N ALA A 874 22.70 35.35 -9.79
CA ALA A 874 21.42 35.98 -9.43
C ALA A 874 20.87 36.93 -10.52
N ASP A 875 21.74 37.54 -11.33
CA ASP A 875 21.34 38.41 -12.46
C ASP A 875 20.99 37.64 -13.75
N GLY A 876 20.96 36.30 -13.71
CA GLY A 876 20.68 35.41 -14.83
C GLY A 876 21.90 35.06 -15.71
N THR A 877 23.08 35.64 -15.44
CA THR A 877 24.30 35.38 -16.21
C THR A 877 24.76 33.93 -16.05
N LEU A 878 24.90 33.19 -17.15
CA LEU A 878 25.41 31.82 -17.14
C LEU A 878 26.87 31.76 -16.65
N LYS A 879 27.09 31.12 -15.49
CA LYS A 879 28.41 30.85 -14.92
C LYS A 879 29.00 29.54 -15.47
N LYS A 880 28.20 28.47 -15.52
CA LYS A 880 28.68 27.12 -15.90
C LYS A 880 27.55 26.25 -16.45
N THR A 881 27.89 25.35 -17.36
CA THR A 881 27.02 24.28 -17.85
C THR A 881 27.68 22.92 -17.59
N ILE A 882 26.88 21.94 -17.20
CA ILE A 882 27.24 20.53 -17.04
C ILE A 882 26.26 19.70 -17.87
N ASP A 883 26.75 19.11 -18.93
CA ASP A 883 26.02 18.27 -19.90
C ASP A 883 26.68 16.89 -20.08
N THR A 884 27.75 16.62 -19.32
CA THR A 884 28.49 15.36 -19.28
C THR A 884 28.89 15.02 -17.84
N PHE A 885 29.05 13.73 -17.54
CA PHE A 885 29.56 13.29 -16.23
C PHE A 885 31.00 13.80 -16.03
N PRO A 886 31.30 14.62 -14.99
CA PRO A 886 32.62 15.23 -14.84
C PRO A 886 33.66 14.28 -14.21
N LYS A 887 33.22 13.16 -13.64
CA LYS A 887 34.04 12.02 -13.19
C LYS A 887 33.27 10.71 -13.41
N ASP A 888 33.99 9.60 -13.32
CA ASP A 888 33.41 8.27 -13.30
C ASP A 888 32.45 8.13 -12.12
N LEU A 889 31.28 7.56 -12.39
CA LEU A 889 30.23 7.33 -11.42
C LEU A 889 29.81 5.87 -11.49
N ILE A 890 29.68 5.21 -10.35
CA ILE A 890 29.13 3.85 -10.27
C ILE A 890 27.85 3.93 -9.45
N PHE A 891 26.77 3.37 -10.00
CA PHE A 891 25.46 3.28 -9.37
C PHE A 891 24.79 1.99 -9.85
N GLU A 892 24.18 1.22 -8.94
CA GLU A 892 23.56 -0.10 -9.23
C GLU A 892 24.43 -1.01 -10.10
N ASN A 893 25.70 -1.16 -9.68
CA ASN A 893 26.70 -1.99 -10.35
C ASN A 893 27.02 -1.61 -11.81
N ILE A 894 26.67 -0.39 -12.24
CA ILE A 894 26.94 0.15 -13.57
C ILE A 894 27.87 1.36 -13.48
N LEU A 895 28.92 1.38 -14.30
CA LEU A 895 29.83 2.51 -14.50
C LEU A 895 29.31 3.44 -15.60
N TYR A 896 29.15 4.72 -15.23
CA TYR A 896 28.89 5.85 -16.10
C TYR A 896 30.20 6.62 -16.31
N PRO A 897 30.83 6.53 -17.50
CA PRO A 897 32.16 7.08 -17.72
C PRO A 897 32.21 8.61 -17.66
N LYS A 898 33.31 9.14 -17.16
CA LYS A 898 33.65 10.55 -17.30
C LYS A 898 33.61 11.00 -18.76
N GLY A 899 32.90 12.09 -19.02
CA GLY A 899 32.74 12.67 -20.36
C GLY A 899 31.60 12.07 -21.17
N ALA A 900 30.93 11.01 -20.69
CA ALA A 900 29.67 10.55 -21.26
C ALA A 900 28.57 11.61 -21.04
N PRO A 901 27.56 11.70 -21.93
CA PRO A 901 26.43 12.61 -21.75
C PRO A 901 25.76 12.42 -20.39
N LEU A 902 25.38 13.51 -19.73
CA LEU A 902 24.63 13.46 -18.49
C LEU A 902 23.20 12.97 -18.79
N ALA A 903 22.73 11.98 -18.04
CA ALA A 903 21.40 11.41 -18.19
C ALA A 903 20.75 11.13 -16.83
N ALA A 904 19.43 11.01 -16.83
CA ALA A 904 18.67 10.54 -15.68
C ALA A 904 19.08 9.09 -15.36
N LEU A 905 19.39 8.85 -14.08
CA LEU A 905 19.79 7.53 -13.58
C LEU A 905 18.64 6.78 -12.91
N HIS A 906 17.50 7.43 -12.73
CA HIS A 906 16.30 6.84 -12.18
C HIS A 906 15.08 7.62 -12.68
N LEU A 907 13.95 6.93 -12.83
CA LEU A 907 12.66 7.55 -13.10
C LEU A 907 12.32 8.54 -11.99
N GLY A 908 11.67 9.64 -12.35
CA GLY A 908 10.94 10.41 -11.36
C GLY A 908 9.95 11.41 -11.92
N TRP A 909 9.01 11.83 -11.07
CA TRP A 909 7.83 12.58 -11.46
C TRP A 909 8.01 14.09 -11.26
N GLY A 910 9.04 14.51 -10.53
CA GLY A 910 9.34 15.92 -10.25
C GLY A 910 8.21 16.68 -9.56
N LEU A 911 7.38 15.99 -8.75
CA LEU A 911 6.33 16.61 -7.97
C LEU A 911 6.94 17.36 -6.77
N LYS A 912 6.48 18.58 -6.53
CA LYS A 912 6.79 19.30 -5.30
C LYS A 912 5.72 19.02 -4.25
N ARG A 913 6.12 18.56 -3.06
CA ARG A 913 5.20 18.38 -1.93
C ARG A 913 4.54 19.71 -1.55
N GLN A 914 3.45 19.65 -0.79
CA GLN A 914 2.69 20.83 -0.33
C GLN A 914 2.14 21.76 -1.43
N THR A 915 2.18 21.36 -2.71
CA THR A 915 1.54 22.10 -3.81
C THR A 915 0.14 21.55 -4.15
N PRO A 916 -0.73 22.37 -4.79
CA PRO A 916 -2.03 21.90 -5.28
C PRO A 916 -1.94 20.71 -6.23
N ARG A 917 -0.90 20.67 -7.07
CA ARG A 917 -0.64 19.57 -8.01
C ARG A 917 -0.37 18.26 -7.27
N PHE A 918 0.44 18.29 -6.21
CA PHE A 918 0.74 17.11 -5.43
C PHE A 918 -0.49 16.59 -4.68
N ARG A 919 -1.30 17.47 -4.07
CA ARG A 919 -2.58 17.09 -3.43
C ARG A 919 -3.56 16.42 -4.43
N LYS A 920 -3.74 17.01 -5.61
CA LYS A 920 -4.57 16.43 -6.70
C LYS A 920 -4.04 15.07 -7.13
N PHE A 921 -2.71 14.92 -7.25
CA PHE A 921 -2.11 13.63 -7.55
C PHE A 921 -2.41 12.60 -6.45
N MET A 922 -2.18 12.93 -5.17
CA MET A 922 -2.46 12.00 -4.05
C MET A 922 -3.94 11.56 -4.00
N ALA A 923 -4.88 12.44 -4.34
CA ALA A 923 -6.29 12.08 -4.48
C ALA A 923 -6.55 11.04 -5.59
N VAL A 924 -5.91 11.21 -6.76
CA VAL A 924 -5.98 10.26 -7.88
C VAL A 924 -5.25 8.96 -7.54
N SER A 925 -4.14 9.03 -6.81
CA SER A 925 -3.40 7.87 -6.33
C SER A 925 -4.26 6.99 -5.42
N GLN A 926 -5.01 7.57 -4.48
CA GLN A 926 -5.98 6.82 -3.67
C GLN A 926 -6.96 6.06 -4.56
N MET A 927 -7.58 6.73 -5.54
CA MET A 927 -8.49 6.07 -6.49
C MET A 927 -7.83 4.90 -7.25
N LEU A 928 -6.57 5.03 -7.64
CA LEU A 928 -5.84 3.97 -8.34
C LEU A 928 -5.57 2.76 -7.44
N LEU A 929 -5.25 3.00 -6.17
CA LEU A 929 -4.91 1.98 -5.17
C LEU A 929 -6.15 1.24 -4.63
N GLU A 930 -7.33 1.86 -4.68
CA GLU A 930 -8.57 1.36 -4.04
C GLU A 930 -8.98 -0.07 -4.39
N VAL A 931 -8.71 -0.54 -5.61
CA VAL A 931 -9.02 -1.93 -6.00
C VAL A 931 -8.21 -2.97 -5.20
N ALA A 932 -7.18 -2.52 -4.48
CA ALA A 932 -6.37 -3.30 -3.54
C ALA A 932 -6.45 -2.74 -2.10
N ASP A 933 -7.36 -1.80 -1.81
CA ASP A 933 -7.43 -1.16 -0.50
C ASP A 933 -8.39 -1.93 0.44
N PRO A 934 -7.93 -2.41 1.62
CA PRO A 934 -8.76 -3.13 2.56
C PRO A 934 -10.03 -2.39 2.99
N ALA A 935 -10.03 -1.05 3.01
CA ALA A 935 -11.22 -0.27 3.33
C ALA A 935 -12.38 -0.58 2.37
N VAL A 936 -12.08 -0.81 1.09
CA VAL A 936 -13.09 -1.09 0.06
C VAL A 936 -13.73 -2.47 0.25
N TYR A 937 -12.94 -3.44 0.75
CA TYR A 937 -13.42 -4.79 1.04
C TYR A 937 -14.13 -4.89 2.39
N ALA A 938 -13.95 -3.92 3.28
CA ALA A 938 -14.43 -3.97 4.66
C ALA A 938 -15.96 -4.08 4.79
N GLN A 939 -16.70 -3.35 3.95
CA GLN A 939 -18.17 -3.44 3.91
C GLN A 939 -18.66 -4.86 3.54
N HIS A 940 -17.81 -5.66 2.88
CA HIS A 940 -18.13 -7.02 2.46
C HIS A 940 -17.80 -8.09 3.50
N TYR A 941 -17.28 -7.72 4.68
CA TYR A 941 -17.02 -8.69 5.74
C TYR A 941 -18.32 -9.28 6.27
N PHE A 942 -19.27 -8.46 6.73
CA PHE A 942 -20.52 -8.99 7.29
C PHE A 942 -21.75 -8.13 7.02
N ASP A 943 -21.59 -6.84 6.75
CA ASP A 943 -22.71 -5.93 6.47
C ASP A 943 -23.31 -6.15 5.07
N LYS A 944 -22.46 -6.11 4.03
CA LYS A 944 -22.84 -6.31 2.62
C LYS A 944 -22.02 -7.43 1.96
N PRO A 945 -22.06 -8.68 2.46
CA PRO A 945 -21.19 -9.74 1.98
C PRO A 945 -21.39 -10.06 0.49
N LEU A 946 -20.29 -10.33 -0.22
CA LEU A 946 -20.32 -10.71 -1.63
C LEU A 946 -21.03 -12.07 -1.82
N SER A 947 -21.66 -12.23 -2.99
CA SER A 947 -22.45 -13.42 -3.34
C SER A 947 -21.74 -14.29 -4.37
N TYR A 948 -21.58 -15.57 -4.05
CA TYR A 948 -20.90 -16.58 -4.86
C TYR A 948 -21.89 -17.68 -5.28
N PRO A 949 -22.73 -17.46 -6.30
CA PRO A 949 -23.82 -18.37 -6.64
C PRO A 949 -23.36 -19.76 -7.10
N TYR A 950 -22.09 -19.87 -7.51
CA TYR A 950 -21.45 -21.13 -7.92
C TYR A 950 -20.92 -21.96 -6.72
N GLU A 951 -20.80 -21.36 -5.54
CA GLU A 951 -20.41 -22.07 -4.31
C GLU A 951 -21.54 -22.92 -3.74
N ARG A 952 -21.19 -23.78 -2.77
CA ARG A 952 -22.11 -24.72 -2.12
C ARG A 952 -22.36 -24.34 -0.67
N GLY A 953 -23.49 -24.79 -0.13
CA GLY A 953 -23.82 -24.65 1.30
C GLY A 953 -23.78 -23.20 1.78
N SER A 954 -23.11 -22.97 2.90
CA SER A 954 -22.96 -21.65 3.53
C SER A 954 -22.01 -20.72 2.74
N TYR A 955 -21.15 -21.23 1.86
CA TYR A 955 -20.16 -20.42 1.11
C TYR A 955 -20.76 -19.61 -0.05
N LYS A 956 -22.07 -19.69 -0.28
CA LYS A 956 -22.76 -18.82 -1.25
C LYS A 956 -22.78 -17.36 -0.82
N SER A 957 -22.69 -17.10 0.47
CA SER A 957 -22.52 -15.77 1.06
C SER A 957 -21.11 -15.70 1.65
N GLY A 958 -20.33 -14.72 1.20
CA GLY A 958 -18.94 -14.55 1.63
C GLY A 958 -18.78 -13.74 2.91
N TRP A 959 -19.60 -14.01 3.93
CA TRP A 959 -19.45 -13.34 5.21
C TRP A 959 -18.24 -13.88 5.99
N THR A 960 -17.61 -12.98 6.74
CA THR A 960 -16.45 -13.14 7.62
C THR A 960 -16.64 -12.24 8.86
N ASN A 961 -16.47 -12.80 10.06
CA ASN A 961 -16.35 -12.00 11.28
C ASN A 961 -14.93 -11.42 11.36
N MET A 962 -14.79 -10.12 11.63
CA MET A 962 -13.48 -9.43 11.60
C MET A 962 -13.05 -8.90 12.96
N LEU A 963 -11.84 -9.25 13.41
CA LEU A 963 -11.13 -8.61 14.51
C LEU A 963 -10.07 -7.67 13.96
N VAL A 964 -10.30 -6.36 14.05
CA VAL A 964 -9.30 -5.34 13.71
C VAL A 964 -8.49 -5.02 14.96
N VAL A 965 -7.17 -5.10 14.86
CA VAL A 965 -6.26 -4.73 15.95
C VAL A 965 -5.38 -3.57 15.48
N GLY A 966 -5.64 -2.38 16.02
CA GLY A 966 -4.85 -1.18 15.79
C GLY A 966 -3.95 -0.89 16.97
N THR A 967 -2.64 -1.07 16.84
CA THR A 967 -1.67 -0.80 17.90
C THR A 967 -1.54 0.70 18.15
N LEU A 968 -1.67 1.13 19.39
CA LEU A 968 -1.70 2.56 19.71
C LEU A 968 -0.38 3.24 19.35
N GLY A 969 -0.49 4.38 18.66
CA GLY A 969 0.65 5.20 18.24
C GLY A 969 1.48 4.65 17.09
N ASP A 970 1.06 3.57 16.44
CA ASP A 970 1.69 3.07 15.23
C ASP A 970 1.75 4.16 14.14
N GLN A 971 2.94 4.36 13.56
CA GLN A 971 3.21 5.27 12.44
C GLN A 971 3.78 4.53 11.22
N THR A 972 4.07 3.24 11.31
CA THR A 972 4.46 2.41 10.16
C THR A 972 3.23 2.07 9.32
N VAL A 973 2.17 1.59 9.96
CA VAL A 973 0.80 1.61 9.41
C VAL A 973 -0.01 2.55 10.31
N PRO A 974 -0.07 3.85 9.97
CA PRO A 974 -0.62 4.88 10.86
C PRO A 974 -1.95 4.47 11.49
N ILE A 975 -2.05 4.56 12.82
CA ILE A 975 -3.18 4.03 13.61
C ILE A 975 -4.56 4.49 13.10
N ASN A 976 -4.68 5.71 12.55
CA ASN A 976 -5.93 6.18 11.93
C ASN A 976 -6.44 5.27 10.81
N THR A 977 -5.57 4.54 10.13
CA THR A 977 -5.90 3.66 9.01
C THR A 977 -6.46 2.32 9.51
N GLY A 978 -5.96 1.79 10.63
CA GLY A 978 -6.57 0.65 11.34
C GLY A 978 -7.96 0.99 11.88
N ILE A 979 -8.13 2.18 12.45
CA ILE A 979 -9.44 2.65 12.91
C ILE A 979 -10.38 2.91 11.71
N SER A 980 -9.86 3.43 10.59
CA SER A 980 -10.63 3.60 9.36
C SER A 980 -11.09 2.26 8.77
N LEU A 981 -10.29 1.20 8.87
CA LEU A 981 -10.69 -0.16 8.49
C LEU A 981 -11.85 -0.68 9.35
N ALA A 982 -11.77 -0.51 10.67
CA ALA A 982 -12.86 -0.90 11.58
C ALA A 982 -14.14 -0.09 11.34
N ARG A 983 -14.01 1.21 11.09
CA ARG A 983 -15.13 2.07 10.70
C ARG A 983 -15.75 1.65 9.37
N ALA A 984 -14.93 1.43 8.34
CA ALA A 984 -15.40 0.97 7.03
C ALA A 984 -16.10 -0.40 7.09
N ALA A 985 -15.72 -1.25 8.05
CA ALA A 985 -16.40 -2.52 8.32
C ALA A 985 -17.72 -2.37 9.09
N GLY A 986 -18.03 -1.19 9.63
CA GLY A 986 -19.19 -0.95 10.51
C GLY A 986 -19.00 -1.42 11.95
N ILE A 987 -17.75 -1.70 12.37
CA ILE A 987 -17.42 -2.10 13.76
C ILE A 987 -17.44 -0.88 14.69
N LEU A 988 -16.99 0.27 14.18
CA LEU A 988 -16.92 1.53 14.91
C LEU A 988 -18.03 2.47 14.43
N ASP A 989 -18.95 2.81 15.33
CA ASP A 989 -20.13 3.60 14.99
C ASP A 989 -19.84 5.12 15.01
N SER A 990 -20.35 5.83 14.00
CA SER A 990 -20.21 7.29 13.88
C SER A 990 -21.51 8.07 14.09
N PHE A 991 -22.65 7.41 14.29
CA PHE A 991 -23.99 8.02 14.37
C PHE A 991 -24.71 7.83 15.71
N ILE A 992 -24.37 6.80 16.47
CA ILE A 992 -25.02 6.43 17.73
C ILE A 992 -24.22 7.01 18.89
N GLU A 993 -24.88 7.90 19.63
CA GLU A 993 -24.33 8.45 20.88
C GLU A 993 -24.23 7.35 21.95
N VAL A 994 -23.09 7.30 22.62
CA VAL A 994 -22.86 6.49 23.82
C VAL A 994 -22.95 7.40 25.05
N ASP A 995 -23.88 7.08 25.96
CA ASP A 995 -24.20 7.91 27.14
C ASP A 995 -22.95 8.20 28.00
N GLU A 996 -22.06 7.22 28.15
CA GLU A 996 -20.82 7.31 28.92
C GLU A 996 -19.83 8.34 28.37
N TYR A 997 -19.81 8.54 27.04
CA TYR A 997 -18.91 9.49 26.36
C TYR A 997 -19.60 10.82 26.03
N GLY A 998 -20.93 10.84 25.96
CA GLY A 998 -21.75 11.95 25.45
C GLY A 998 -21.46 12.27 23.97
N THR A 999 -21.00 11.26 23.23
CA THR A 999 -20.59 11.32 21.83
C THR A 999 -20.58 9.90 21.24
N THR A 1000 -20.30 9.75 19.95
CA THR A 1000 -20.14 8.44 19.30
C THR A 1000 -18.78 7.82 19.61
N GLU A 1001 -18.65 6.50 19.46
CA GLU A 1001 -17.39 5.77 19.63
C GLU A 1001 -16.27 6.35 18.75
N ASN A 1002 -16.58 6.60 17.48
CA ASN A 1002 -15.64 7.20 16.53
C ASN A 1002 -15.14 8.56 17.01
N GLN A 1003 -16.06 9.44 17.42
CA GLN A 1003 -15.71 10.79 17.85
C GLN A 1003 -14.98 10.79 19.21
N PHE A 1004 -15.26 9.83 20.10
CA PHE A 1004 -14.49 9.63 21.34
C PHE A 1004 -13.01 9.38 21.05
N LEU A 1005 -12.68 8.53 20.07
CA LEU A 1005 -11.30 8.27 19.66
C LEU A 1005 -10.62 9.51 19.07
N VAL A 1006 -11.33 10.31 18.29
CA VAL A 1006 -10.82 11.58 17.76
C VAL A 1006 -10.53 12.56 18.89
N GLU A 1007 -11.49 12.80 19.79
CA GLU A 1007 -11.39 13.80 20.86
C GLU A 1007 -10.26 13.47 21.85
N ASN A 1008 -9.86 12.20 21.95
CA ASN A 1008 -8.73 11.74 22.75
C ASN A 1008 -7.44 11.51 21.92
N TYR A 1009 -7.35 12.08 20.72
CA TYR A 1009 -6.16 12.08 19.86
C TYR A 1009 -5.64 10.68 19.48
N VAL A 1010 -6.49 9.66 19.50
CA VAL A 1010 -6.11 8.28 19.15
C VAL A 1010 -5.85 8.15 17.65
N TYR A 1011 -6.63 8.83 16.81
CA TYR A 1011 -6.39 8.94 15.37
C TYR A 1011 -5.04 9.61 15.04
N GLU A 1012 -4.69 10.64 15.81
CA GLU A 1012 -3.40 11.33 15.64
C GLU A 1012 -2.26 10.41 16.06
N GLY A 1013 -2.32 9.83 17.27
CA GLY A 1013 -1.37 8.81 17.69
C GLY A 1013 0.08 9.31 17.85
N LEU A 1014 0.29 10.62 18.05
CA LEU A 1014 1.61 11.23 18.16
C LEU A 1014 1.93 11.65 19.60
N TRP A 1015 2.76 10.88 20.28
CA TRP A 1015 3.11 11.08 21.69
C TRP A 1015 3.86 12.40 21.95
N TRP A 1016 4.68 12.86 21.00
CA TRP A 1016 5.55 14.04 21.16
C TRP A 1016 4.79 15.36 21.07
N LEU A 1017 3.50 15.33 20.70
CA LEU A 1017 2.63 16.50 20.74
C LEU A 1017 2.11 16.83 22.15
N ASP A 1018 2.42 16.00 23.15
CA ASP A 1018 2.10 16.23 24.57
C ASP A 1018 0.63 16.63 24.80
N ARG A 1019 -0.29 15.91 24.13
CA ARG A 1019 -1.75 16.16 24.22
C ARG A 1019 -2.30 15.99 25.63
N PHE A 1020 -1.60 15.25 26.49
CA PHE A 1020 -1.93 15.01 27.88
C PHE A 1020 -0.79 15.52 28.80
N PRO A 1021 -0.74 16.81 29.16
CA PRO A 1021 0.39 17.38 29.91
C PRO A 1021 0.64 16.78 31.31
N GLU A 1022 -0.37 16.14 31.90
CA GLU A 1022 -0.24 15.41 33.18
C GLU A 1022 0.53 14.08 32.99
N TYR A 1023 0.54 13.55 31.77
CA TYR A 1023 1.21 12.33 31.34
C TYR A 1023 2.12 12.64 30.13
N PRO A 1024 3.23 13.38 30.35
CA PRO A 1024 4.05 13.87 29.24
C PRO A 1024 4.69 12.72 28.44
N ASN A 1025 4.78 12.91 27.13
CA ASN A 1025 5.32 11.99 26.13
C ASN A 1025 4.58 10.64 26.08
N THR A 1026 3.26 10.66 26.30
CA THR A 1026 2.43 9.45 26.31
C THR A 1026 1.21 9.57 25.39
N LEU A 1027 0.63 8.42 25.08
CA LEU A 1027 -0.61 8.26 24.33
C LEU A 1027 -1.77 7.93 25.28
N PHE A 1028 -3.00 8.12 24.84
CA PHE A 1028 -4.21 7.69 25.54
C PHE A 1028 -4.50 6.21 25.31
N ASP A 1029 -4.88 5.49 26.38
CA ASP A 1029 -5.38 4.12 26.28
C ASP A 1029 -6.93 4.10 26.30
N PRO A 1030 -7.59 3.98 25.13
CA PRO A 1030 -9.05 3.93 25.05
C PRO A 1030 -9.65 2.59 25.49
N ASP A 1031 -8.90 1.49 25.45
CA ASP A 1031 -9.44 0.13 25.68
C ASP A 1031 -9.07 -0.44 27.05
N ASP A 1032 -8.03 0.08 27.70
CA ASP A 1032 -7.55 -0.32 29.05
C ASP A 1032 -7.59 -1.86 29.20
N LEU A 1033 -6.95 -2.57 28.25
CA LEU A 1033 -7.04 -4.04 28.16
C LEU A 1033 -6.32 -4.74 29.32
N ASP A 1034 -5.35 -4.06 29.90
CA ASP A 1034 -4.52 -4.47 31.03
C ASP A 1034 -5.13 -4.07 32.40
N LEU A 1035 -6.15 -3.21 32.43
CA LEU A 1035 -6.82 -2.71 33.63
C LEU A 1035 -5.88 -1.89 34.53
N GLY A 1036 -5.12 -0.98 33.92
CA GLY A 1036 -4.15 -0.11 34.59
C GLY A 1036 -2.95 -0.85 35.21
N GLN A 1037 -2.55 -1.97 34.62
CA GLN A 1037 -1.41 -2.79 35.07
C GLN A 1037 -0.13 -2.55 34.27
N PHE A 1038 -0.21 -1.75 33.22
CA PHE A 1038 0.89 -1.43 32.33
C PHE A 1038 1.98 -0.68 33.08
N ILE A 1039 3.20 -1.19 32.93
CA ILE A 1039 4.40 -0.56 33.45
C ILE A 1039 5.27 -0.18 32.26
N SER A 1040 5.61 1.11 32.15
CA SER A 1040 6.55 1.57 31.14
C SER A 1040 7.98 1.18 31.54
N PRO A 1041 8.72 0.43 30.70
CA PRO A 1041 10.14 0.15 30.95
C PRO A 1041 11.00 1.42 31.04
N ARG A 1042 10.51 2.54 30.49
CA ARG A 1042 11.17 3.87 30.55
C ARG A 1042 10.91 4.59 31.86
N GLN A 1043 9.83 4.24 32.56
CA GLN A 1043 9.43 4.83 33.83
C GLN A 1043 9.03 3.72 34.82
N PRO A 1044 9.96 2.82 35.22
CA PRO A 1044 9.63 1.61 35.98
C PRO A 1044 9.08 1.88 37.40
N ASP A 1045 9.31 3.09 37.92
CA ASP A 1045 8.78 3.53 39.23
C ASP A 1045 7.42 4.25 39.11
N ASN A 1046 6.94 4.53 37.90
CA ASN A 1046 5.64 5.15 37.65
C ASN A 1046 4.57 4.06 37.46
N THR A 1047 3.63 3.99 38.38
CA THR A 1047 2.53 3.00 38.38
C THR A 1047 1.29 3.47 37.64
N ASP A 1048 1.31 4.68 37.08
CA ASP A 1048 0.24 5.29 36.29
C ASP A 1048 0.90 6.09 35.15
N PRO A 1049 1.53 5.39 34.17
CA PRO A 1049 2.39 6.03 33.19
C PRO A 1049 1.64 6.67 32.03
N ASN A 1050 0.35 6.40 31.84
CA ASN A 1050 -0.45 6.86 30.71
C ASN A 1050 -1.88 7.20 31.16
N PRO A 1051 -2.58 8.08 30.43
CA PRO A 1051 -3.99 8.35 30.69
C PRO A 1051 -4.86 7.22 30.12
N ASP A 1052 -5.68 6.61 30.97
CA ASP A 1052 -6.64 5.56 30.63
C ASP A 1052 -8.07 6.10 30.49
N ALA A 1053 -8.88 5.44 29.66
CA ALA A 1053 -10.32 5.71 29.60
C ALA A 1053 -11.04 5.27 30.89
N GLU A 1054 -11.84 6.17 31.48
CA GLU A 1054 -12.70 5.82 32.63
C GLU A 1054 -13.72 4.72 32.27
N HIS A 1055 -14.18 4.74 31.02
CA HIS A 1055 -15.09 3.75 30.44
C HIS A 1055 -14.43 3.16 29.18
N PRO A 1056 -13.81 1.98 29.28
CA PRO A 1056 -13.12 1.36 28.15
C PRO A 1056 -14.00 1.19 26.92
N LEU A 1057 -13.49 1.55 25.74
CA LEU A 1057 -14.20 1.51 24.47
C LEU A 1057 -14.52 0.07 24.04
N ARG A 1058 -13.48 -0.71 23.74
CA ARG A 1058 -13.56 -2.13 23.33
C ARG A 1058 -14.63 -2.38 22.26
N ALA A 1059 -14.68 -1.50 21.26
CA ALA A 1059 -15.75 -1.44 20.26
C ALA A 1059 -16.00 -2.81 19.60
N GLN A 1060 -17.28 -3.19 19.51
CA GLN A 1060 -17.70 -4.46 18.91
C GLN A 1060 -19.16 -4.43 18.49
N ILE A 1061 -19.47 -5.23 17.47
CA ILE A 1061 -20.81 -5.43 16.94
C ILE A 1061 -21.16 -6.92 16.88
N GLU A 1062 -22.38 -7.26 17.27
CA GLU A 1062 -22.95 -8.59 17.06
C GLU A 1062 -23.43 -8.69 15.61
N THR A 1063 -22.88 -9.64 14.87
CA THR A 1063 -23.28 -9.95 13.49
C THR A 1063 -24.32 -11.07 13.50
N ASP A 1064 -24.94 -11.35 12.35
CA ASP A 1064 -25.82 -12.51 12.19
C ASP A 1064 -25.11 -13.86 12.46
N HIS A 1065 -23.77 -13.86 12.48
CA HIS A 1065 -22.95 -15.07 12.55
C HIS A 1065 -21.94 -15.09 13.70
N GLY A 1066 -21.76 -14.01 14.46
CA GLY A 1066 -20.76 -13.91 15.51
C GLY A 1066 -20.53 -12.47 15.96
N ILE A 1067 -19.27 -12.10 16.14
CA ILE A 1067 -18.85 -10.81 16.67
C ILE A 1067 -17.76 -10.28 15.74
N SER A 1068 -17.86 -9.01 15.34
CA SER A 1068 -16.73 -8.27 14.77
C SER A 1068 -16.32 -7.18 15.75
N ALA A 1069 -15.03 -6.93 15.90
CA ALA A 1069 -14.50 -6.10 16.98
C ALA A 1069 -13.26 -5.30 16.58
N LEU A 1070 -13.06 -4.17 17.27
CA LEU A 1070 -11.84 -3.37 17.25
C LEU A 1070 -11.15 -3.51 18.60
N ARG A 1071 -9.84 -3.74 18.60
CA ARG A 1071 -9.02 -3.71 19.81
C ARG A 1071 -7.80 -2.81 19.60
N LEU A 1072 -7.53 -1.98 20.59
CA LEU A 1072 -6.49 -0.96 20.54
C LEU A 1072 -5.48 -1.18 21.68
N PRO A 1073 -4.59 -2.18 21.57
CA PRO A 1073 -3.67 -2.49 22.66
C PRO A 1073 -2.63 -1.39 22.90
N TYR A 1074 -2.45 -1.03 24.18
CA TYR A 1074 -1.38 -0.14 24.64
C TYR A 1074 -0.08 -0.91 24.86
N LEU A 1075 0.81 -0.85 23.87
CA LEU A 1075 2.07 -1.57 23.91
C LEU A 1075 3.20 -0.72 24.50
N ASN A 1076 3.22 0.57 24.18
CA ASN A 1076 4.31 1.48 24.54
C ASN A 1076 3.79 2.91 24.65
N THR A 1077 4.30 3.66 25.61
CA THR A 1077 3.98 5.08 25.78
C THR A 1077 4.23 5.95 24.55
N HIS A 1078 5.17 5.57 23.68
CA HIS A 1078 5.48 6.29 22.43
C HIS A 1078 4.91 5.60 21.19
N GLY A 1079 4.08 4.58 21.38
CA GLY A 1079 3.59 3.72 20.31
C GLY A 1079 4.54 2.58 19.92
N GLU A 1080 3.98 1.57 19.27
CA GLU A 1080 4.69 0.40 18.76
C GLU A 1080 3.89 -0.18 17.58
N HIS A 1081 4.58 -0.59 16.51
CA HIS A 1081 3.93 -1.00 15.27
C HIS A 1081 3.08 -2.27 15.43
N THR A 1082 3.59 -3.33 16.05
CA THR A 1082 2.89 -4.62 16.16
C THR A 1082 3.19 -5.32 17.48
N PHE A 1083 2.32 -6.23 17.90
CA PHE A 1083 2.66 -7.26 18.88
C PHE A 1083 3.13 -8.53 18.15
N ASN A 1084 4.36 -8.98 18.45
CA ASN A 1084 4.92 -10.16 17.78
C ASN A 1084 5.11 -11.36 18.72
N VAL A 1085 5.51 -11.11 19.96
CA VAL A 1085 6.06 -12.16 20.81
C VAL A 1085 5.83 -11.88 22.29
N PRO A 1086 5.74 -12.91 23.13
CA PRO A 1086 5.59 -12.75 24.58
C PRO A 1086 6.67 -11.83 25.18
N ARG A 1087 6.22 -10.81 25.91
CA ARG A 1087 7.07 -9.90 26.69
C ARG A 1087 6.66 -9.96 28.16
N THR A 1088 7.65 -10.01 29.04
CA THR A 1088 7.42 -10.12 30.50
C THR A 1088 7.86 -8.88 31.27
N ASP A 1089 8.35 -7.85 30.57
CA ASP A 1089 8.95 -6.64 31.15
C ASP A 1089 7.95 -5.50 31.43
N ARG A 1090 6.65 -5.70 31.17
CA ARG A 1090 5.61 -4.64 31.15
C ARG A 1090 4.53 -4.75 32.22
N GLY A 1091 4.70 -5.59 33.24
CA GLY A 1091 3.71 -5.81 34.30
C GLY A 1091 2.54 -6.70 33.87
N PHE A 1092 1.89 -6.36 32.76
CA PHE A 1092 0.88 -7.16 32.06
C PHE A 1092 1.43 -7.69 30.72
N GLY A 1093 1.20 -8.97 30.43
CA GLY A 1093 1.68 -9.66 29.23
C GLY A 1093 0.88 -9.31 27.97
N ILE A 1094 0.75 -8.03 27.61
CA ILE A 1094 -0.17 -7.54 26.57
C ILE A 1094 0.02 -8.25 25.21
N ALA A 1095 1.26 -8.55 24.81
CA ALA A 1095 1.52 -9.27 23.56
C ALA A 1095 1.00 -10.71 23.59
N THR A 1096 1.19 -11.43 24.70
CA THR A 1096 0.63 -12.78 24.88
C THR A 1096 -0.89 -12.72 24.95
N PHE A 1097 -1.43 -11.73 25.67
CA PHE A 1097 -2.87 -11.48 25.74
C PHE A 1097 -3.48 -11.31 24.35
N MET A 1098 -2.90 -10.44 23.51
CA MET A 1098 -3.40 -10.20 22.16
C MET A 1098 -3.29 -11.43 21.26
N THR A 1099 -2.15 -12.14 21.27
CA THR A 1099 -1.99 -13.39 20.50
C THR A 1099 -3.01 -14.45 20.93
N ASN A 1100 -3.27 -14.58 22.22
CA ASN A 1100 -4.25 -15.52 22.76
C ASN A 1100 -5.68 -15.11 22.42
N GLN A 1101 -5.97 -13.81 22.41
CA GLN A 1101 -7.28 -13.27 22.03
C GLN A 1101 -7.57 -13.52 20.56
N VAL A 1102 -6.60 -13.24 19.67
CA VAL A 1102 -6.68 -13.57 18.25
C VAL A 1102 -6.90 -15.08 18.07
N GLY A 1103 -6.09 -15.92 18.70
CA GLY A 1103 -6.21 -17.38 18.57
C GLY A 1103 -7.56 -17.91 19.06
N TRP A 1104 -8.06 -17.41 20.20
CA TRP A 1104 -9.38 -17.76 20.72
C TRP A 1104 -10.50 -17.34 19.77
N TYR A 1105 -10.43 -16.11 19.25
CA TYR A 1105 -11.40 -15.57 18.31
C TYR A 1105 -11.46 -16.40 17.01
N LEU A 1106 -10.31 -16.67 16.40
CA LEU A 1106 -10.22 -17.47 15.17
C LEU A 1106 -10.66 -18.92 15.41
N ALA A 1107 -10.28 -19.55 16.53
CA ALA A 1107 -10.68 -20.91 16.87
C ALA A 1107 -12.20 -21.07 17.06
N ASN A 1108 -12.89 -19.97 17.38
CA ASN A 1108 -14.34 -19.91 17.51
C ASN A 1108 -15.05 -19.36 16.25
N TYR A 1109 -14.34 -19.20 15.13
CA TYR A 1109 -14.87 -18.59 13.91
C TYR A 1109 -15.53 -17.22 14.15
N GLY A 1110 -14.95 -16.44 15.07
CA GLY A 1110 -15.43 -15.13 15.47
C GLY A 1110 -16.76 -15.15 16.24
N GLN A 1111 -17.24 -16.30 16.70
CA GLN A 1111 -18.48 -16.39 17.49
C GLN A 1111 -18.29 -16.06 18.96
N GLN A 1112 -17.04 -15.99 19.42
CA GLN A 1112 -16.68 -15.68 20.80
C GLN A 1112 -15.47 -14.74 20.82
N MET A 1113 -15.51 -13.78 21.72
CA MET A 1113 -14.44 -12.83 22.03
C MET A 1113 -14.31 -12.76 23.55
N SER A 1114 -13.10 -12.53 24.06
CA SER A 1114 -12.85 -12.42 25.50
C SER A 1114 -11.77 -11.38 25.76
N ASP A 1115 -12.04 -10.46 26.67
CA ASP A 1115 -11.08 -9.47 27.17
C ASP A 1115 -10.64 -9.81 28.61
N ASN A 1116 -10.69 -11.09 29.00
CA ASN A 1116 -10.34 -11.49 30.36
C ASN A 1116 -8.81 -11.43 30.56
N PRO A 1117 -8.31 -10.71 31.58
CA PRO A 1117 -6.87 -10.59 31.85
C PRO A 1117 -6.12 -11.94 31.97
N CYS A 1118 -6.80 -13.03 32.33
CA CYS A 1118 -6.20 -14.37 32.39
C CYS A 1118 -5.52 -14.80 31.08
N MET A 1119 -5.85 -14.15 29.95
CA MET A 1119 -5.30 -14.43 28.63
C MET A 1119 -3.84 -13.98 28.47
N GLU A 1120 -3.27 -13.20 29.41
CA GLU A 1120 -1.86 -12.82 29.36
C GLU A 1120 -0.87 -13.98 29.58
N SER A 1121 -1.36 -15.11 30.08
CA SER A 1121 -0.59 -16.35 30.27
C SER A 1121 -0.61 -17.20 29.00
N LEU A 1122 0.55 -17.74 28.61
CA LEU A 1122 0.72 -18.55 27.39
C LEU A 1122 -0.33 -19.67 27.26
N PHE A 1123 -0.57 -20.46 28.30
CA PHE A 1123 -1.50 -21.59 28.26
C PHE A 1123 -2.89 -21.28 28.84
N MET A 1124 -3.12 -20.04 29.26
CA MET A 1124 -4.44 -19.59 29.76
C MET A 1124 -4.99 -20.46 30.90
N GLU A 1125 -4.13 -21.02 31.75
CA GLU A 1125 -4.51 -21.99 32.80
C GLU A 1125 -5.54 -21.46 33.80
N GLU A 1126 -5.56 -20.14 34.00
CA GLU A 1126 -6.51 -19.46 34.89
C GLU A 1126 -7.81 -19.06 34.19
N CYS A 1127 -7.91 -19.24 32.87
CA CYS A 1127 -9.11 -18.92 32.11
C CYS A 1127 -10.13 -20.07 32.20
N GLU A 1128 -11.15 -19.93 33.04
CA GLU A 1128 -12.19 -20.95 33.26
C GLU A 1128 -12.93 -21.42 31.98
N PHE A 1129 -12.86 -20.64 30.89
CA PHE A 1129 -13.51 -20.91 29.61
C PHE A 1129 -12.64 -21.70 28.61
N PHE A 1130 -11.36 -21.94 28.92
CA PHE A 1130 -10.43 -22.64 28.04
C PHE A 1130 -9.60 -23.67 28.81
N ASP A 1131 -9.42 -24.84 28.22
CA ASP A 1131 -8.54 -25.90 28.71
C ASP A 1131 -7.87 -26.53 27.50
N ALA A 1132 -6.54 -26.45 27.41
CA ALA A 1132 -5.81 -26.84 26.20
C ALA A 1132 -5.96 -28.33 25.84
N GLU A 1133 -6.16 -29.19 26.84
CA GLU A 1133 -6.28 -30.64 26.64
C GLU A 1133 -7.68 -31.06 26.16
N SER A 1134 -8.72 -30.36 26.61
CA SER A 1134 -10.13 -30.74 26.40
C SER A 1134 -10.94 -29.77 25.56
N PHE A 1135 -10.39 -28.62 25.17
CA PHE A 1135 -11.06 -27.66 24.29
C PHE A 1135 -11.47 -28.31 22.98
N ALA A 1136 -12.77 -28.23 22.69
CA ALA A 1136 -13.35 -28.61 21.42
C ALA A 1136 -13.98 -27.39 20.78
N ARG A 1137 -13.71 -27.19 19.49
CA ARG A 1137 -14.23 -26.04 18.75
C ARG A 1137 -15.75 -26.08 18.59
N PRO A 1138 -16.40 -24.91 18.53
CA PRO A 1138 -17.81 -24.83 18.21
C PRO A 1138 -18.07 -25.18 16.73
N GLU A 1139 -19.29 -25.64 16.45
CA GLU A 1139 -19.81 -25.68 15.07
C GLU A 1139 -20.10 -24.24 14.59
N LEU A 1140 -20.10 -24.03 13.27
CA LEU A 1140 -20.57 -22.76 12.70
C LEU A 1140 -22.05 -22.52 13.01
N ARG A 1141 -22.39 -21.33 13.51
CA ARG A 1141 -23.79 -20.90 13.60
C ARG A 1141 -24.41 -20.86 12.20
N THR A 1142 -25.49 -21.61 12.01
CA THR A 1142 -26.35 -21.52 10.82
C THR A 1142 -27.51 -20.57 11.13
N SER A 1143 -27.87 -19.70 10.18
CA SER A 1143 -28.90 -18.65 10.32
C SER A 1143 -30.36 -19.15 10.34
N ASP A 1144 -30.62 -20.35 10.86
CA ASP A 1144 -31.98 -20.93 10.97
C ASP A 1144 -32.80 -20.34 12.13
#